data_AF-A0A0U5FUB1-F1
#
_entry.id   AF-A0A0U5FUB1-F1
#
_cell.length_a   1.000
_cell.length_b   1.000
_cell.length_c   1.000
_cell.angle_alpha   90.00
_cell.angle_beta   90.00
_cell.angle_gamma   90.00
#
_symmetry.space_group_name_H-M   'P 1'
#
loop_
_entity.id
_entity.type
_entity.pdbx_description
1 polymer ?
#
loop_
_entity_poly.entity_id
_entity_poly.type
_entity_poly.pdbx_seq_one_letter_code
_entity_poly.pdbx_strand_id
1 'polypeptide(L)'
;MSKVWDVCVLLLGATRTRAQLIGDNCLQIENINFLHAAHYRQEIQAVLGSPLNQGAVCPKSIAHLTREEMPPFVRPRELLAKIDGMDAETGFHLKCVPDSCEPDKDGRQRPMYHAPGCSGSCSLIVPPKESIPQFDSILFSQRRMPAVRAYSYLDKRRWWVPVTRKTMAVSHLWRDGISGTRDGGMHECLHHLFSRIAQEQGLDSYWVDCATIPEHPRQRRLMIQHINSTFQIAGFTLCMDIRIAQAKLPGLGTHAGDDSNSMATHQHDEKFLLATITSFWHRRAWTLLEGHKSSDIVFYRESGQHLNLKDALHRVLMDENTKCPLWMRACLAEFEAYMAEGLTPEAAGMLLATRAASRAGDAELIWRLLTQPYTTQVASRAINPNPWHFSDTVDLAFICSNAERSMLPGYCWMPAQTGAMAWARRAHGGIRAEIVRTTNVHLRSKWYAKHGKAVDLQSLKPASQINESSAVQHLKWKLDSRAFDFLFAHPVSPADQGKPPKTDKVIVMTRPCHALHSFGQNILEPLWHWEAMVELGTPEEFKAEHITTLNIGFEHDQTAASLKELDQPPPQSHPPSMWQSADSFFLFLHSFRYPLAVIFIAMAFVHGVAAADPDQPHVDHSGTVSLSYVRLLPPQNIPKIVFEWAALIPLVIYLANGRSNYELAGEVPLRGRLSMSFIPKLFALGGVANLLRLGEVFFDSANNEGESLTVYDVQHGNVFRCYNSAAASLVGVIACRGQHRRPRIISEADLTEWMHSNRVDLEQQFRLARFGDLPGSRFEEMCENRKKYGRWQVLNVIHVMRMGSPGNGKRIRGLGGERGRSRVGYILHSDLWTGSFAAYAEIILTMALAVLLYMAGCLGSGSLVLIGGISRLCAHKTIISRPPQYLWNRENYDKGCMLVAVHENAAAWTLYHGDRGLIDSLLNKPMIDHLKPSWMRIFSYYWFRLAEVLQIIAMTFIAGQKGWDSLVLFALILAVGGFSKLCGYNMHAANWLRREGFETVAFQCEFPGRTELAATVQMLGTEKRTGWMDGIIAPVPRREVLLRSLGLVNCPVEVAQEFYDQLGASDKVWVMSNYIQVQAATALIKTRIERILEPSSPMHKA
;
A
#
# COMPACT_ATOMS: atom_id res chain seq x y z
N MET A 1 18.64 6.29 19.60
CA MET A 1 18.44 6.57 18.16
C MET A 1 17.55 5.57 17.44
N SER A 2 17.64 4.24 17.63
CA SER A 2 16.78 3.27 16.92
C SER A 2 15.27 3.52 17.09
N LYS A 3 14.81 3.88 18.29
CA LYS A 3 13.40 4.21 18.56
C LYS A 3 12.88 5.45 17.81
N VAL A 4 13.76 6.41 17.49
CA VAL A 4 13.39 7.62 16.73
C VAL A 4 13.11 7.24 15.27
N TRP A 5 13.78 6.21 14.76
CA TRP A 5 13.60 5.73 13.40
C TRP A 5 12.33 4.90 13.21
N ASP A 6 12.03 4.01 14.16
CA ASP A 6 10.76 3.26 14.17
C ASP A 6 9.55 4.20 14.14
N VAL A 7 9.69 5.32 14.85
CA VAL A 7 8.73 6.43 14.87
C VAL A 7 8.67 7.16 13.52
N CYS A 8 9.80 7.43 12.86
CA CYS A 8 9.82 8.01 11.51
C CYS A 8 9.18 7.09 10.46
N VAL A 9 9.39 5.77 10.55
CA VAL A 9 8.77 4.77 9.66
C VAL A 9 7.27 4.68 9.90
N LEU A 10 6.83 4.70 11.17
CA LEU A 10 5.41 4.80 11.54
C LEU A 10 4.76 6.09 11.02
N LEU A 11 5.47 7.23 11.13
CA LEU A 11 5.01 8.52 10.61
C LEU A 11 4.92 8.53 9.08
N LEU A 12 5.88 7.94 8.37
CA LEU A 12 5.86 7.78 6.92
C LEU A 12 4.77 6.81 6.44
N GLY A 13 4.53 5.72 7.18
CA GLY A 13 3.42 4.81 6.95
C GLY A 13 2.06 5.49 7.16
N ALA A 14 1.90 6.23 8.25
CA ALA A 14 0.68 6.98 8.55
C ALA A 14 0.41 8.10 7.53
N THR A 15 1.45 8.84 7.13
CA THR A 15 1.34 9.88 6.08
C THR A 15 1.03 9.30 4.71
N ARG A 16 1.53 8.11 4.37
CA ARG A 16 1.14 7.38 3.15
C ARG A 16 -0.30 6.88 3.18
N THR A 17 -0.73 6.22 4.25
CA THR A 17 -2.12 5.76 4.39
C THR A 17 -3.07 6.94 4.20
N ARG A 18 -2.70 8.11 4.72
CA ARG A 18 -3.41 9.37 4.50
C ARG A 18 -3.32 9.87 3.06
N ALA A 19 -2.15 9.88 2.42
CA ALA A 19 -2.00 10.29 1.02
C ALA A 19 -2.84 9.42 0.07
N GLN A 20 -2.91 8.11 0.34
CA GLN A 20 -3.77 7.16 -0.39
C GLN A 20 -5.26 7.38 -0.13
N LEU A 21 -5.64 7.71 1.11
CA LEU A 21 -7.04 8.05 1.47
C LEU A 21 -7.50 9.40 0.88
N ILE A 22 -6.58 10.33 0.62
CA ILE A 22 -6.84 11.66 0.06
C ILE A 22 -6.69 11.67 -1.48
N GLY A 23 -6.28 10.56 -2.10
CA GLY A 23 -6.11 10.45 -3.55
C GLY A 23 -4.85 11.12 -4.11
N ASP A 24 -3.92 11.52 -3.24
CA ASP A 24 -2.66 12.17 -3.61
C ASP A 24 -1.56 11.10 -3.76
N ASN A 25 -1.43 10.57 -4.99
CA ASN A 25 -0.55 9.44 -5.31
C ASN A 25 0.96 9.81 -5.41
N CYS A 26 1.37 10.98 -4.93
CA CYS A 26 2.74 11.47 -5.13
C CYS A 26 3.80 10.75 -4.27
N LEU A 27 3.41 10.05 -3.19
CA LEU A 27 4.31 9.27 -2.35
C LEU A 27 4.33 7.80 -2.82
N GLN A 28 5.18 7.52 -3.81
CA GLN A 28 5.39 6.17 -4.34
C GLN A 28 6.00 5.25 -3.27
N ILE A 29 5.62 3.95 -3.28
CA ILE A 29 6.20 2.87 -2.45
C ILE A 29 7.73 2.93 -2.44
N GLU A 30 8.30 3.30 -3.58
CA GLU A 30 9.72 3.42 -3.86
C GLU A 30 10.45 4.39 -2.93
N ASN A 31 9.80 5.48 -2.49
CA ASN A 31 10.42 6.47 -1.59
C ASN A 31 10.56 5.98 -0.15
N ILE A 32 9.61 5.15 0.31
CA ILE A 32 9.68 4.50 1.63
C ILE A 32 10.70 3.37 1.59
N ASN A 33 10.72 2.61 0.48
CA ASN A 33 11.73 1.59 0.24
C ASN A 33 13.14 2.20 0.16
N PHE A 34 13.31 3.39 -0.39
CA PHE A 34 14.60 4.09 -0.47
C PHE A 34 15.13 4.47 0.92
N LEU A 35 14.30 5.09 1.76
CA LEU A 35 14.72 5.48 3.12
C LEU A 35 15.01 4.25 3.99
N HIS A 36 14.18 3.22 3.88
CA HIS A 36 14.35 1.95 4.59
C HIS A 36 15.60 1.21 4.09
N ALA A 37 15.83 1.14 2.77
CA ALA A 37 17.04 0.56 2.18
C ALA A 37 18.30 1.31 2.61
N ALA A 38 18.26 2.65 2.66
CA ALA A 38 19.39 3.45 3.14
C ALA A 38 19.77 3.11 4.60
N HIS A 39 18.78 3.03 5.49
CA HIS A 39 19.02 2.63 6.88
C HIS A 39 19.47 1.17 7.00
N TYR A 40 18.85 0.26 6.24
CA TYR A 40 19.20 -1.14 6.21
C TYR A 40 20.66 -1.35 5.75
N ARG A 41 21.09 -0.64 4.71
CA ARG A 41 22.50 -0.58 4.28
C ARG A 41 23.41 -0.04 5.37
N GLN A 42 22.97 0.99 6.09
CA GLN A 42 23.76 1.56 7.18
C GLN A 42 23.93 0.57 8.34
N GLU A 43 22.88 -0.15 8.73
CA GLU A 43 22.96 -1.23 9.73
C GLU A 43 23.85 -2.38 9.26
N ILE A 44 23.74 -2.80 8.00
CA ILE A 44 24.64 -3.82 7.41
C ILE A 44 26.09 -3.35 7.41
N GLN A 45 26.35 -2.11 6.98
CA GLN A 45 27.69 -1.52 6.98
C GLN A 45 28.25 -1.44 8.40
N ALA A 46 27.43 -1.03 9.37
CA ALA A 46 27.80 -1.00 10.78
C ALA A 46 28.11 -2.40 11.32
N VAL A 47 27.37 -3.42 10.87
CA VAL A 47 27.57 -4.82 11.25
C VAL A 47 28.79 -5.44 10.58
N LEU A 48 29.00 -5.22 9.28
CA LEU A 48 30.17 -5.66 8.53
C LEU A 48 31.45 -5.00 9.04
N GLY A 49 31.38 -3.74 9.49
CA GLY A 49 32.48 -3.00 10.10
C GLY A 49 32.62 -3.20 11.61
N SER A 50 31.72 -3.94 12.26
CA SER A 50 31.75 -4.15 13.72
C SER A 50 32.87 -5.11 14.12
N PRO A 51 33.61 -4.86 15.22
CA PRO A 51 34.56 -5.82 15.78
C PRO A 51 33.90 -7.14 16.21
N LEU A 52 32.58 -7.14 16.46
CA LEU A 52 31.80 -8.37 16.72
C LEU A 52 31.82 -9.37 15.57
N ASN A 53 32.19 -8.94 14.36
CA ASN A 53 32.23 -9.78 13.16
C ASN A 53 33.66 -10.20 12.76
N GLN A 54 34.71 -9.74 13.46
CA GLN A 54 36.09 -10.04 13.05
C GLN A 54 36.41 -11.52 13.23
N GLY A 55 36.42 -12.26 12.12
CA GLY A 55 36.82 -13.67 12.06
C GLY A 55 35.77 -14.68 12.54
N ALA A 56 34.56 -14.24 12.91
CA ALA A 56 33.48 -15.09 13.42
C ALA A 56 32.48 -15.56 12.35
N VAL A 57 32.24 -14.76 11.30
CA VAL A 57 31.39 -15.14 10.17
C VAL A 57 31.95 -14.52 8.89
N CYS A 58 31.88 -15.26 7.78
CA CYS A 58 32.30 -14.73 6.48
C CYS A 58 31.48 -13.48 6.08
N PRO A 59 32.12 -12.33 5.77
CA PRO A 59 31.45 -11.13 5.24
C PRO A 59 30.57 -11.39 4.01
N LYS A 60 30.98 -12.31 3.12
CA LYS A 60 30.16 -12.78 1.99
C LYS A 60 28.91 -13.53 2.44
N SER A 61 29.01 -14.39 3.47
CA SER A 61 27.85 -15.07 4.05
C SER A 61 26.88 -14.10 4.72
N ILE A 62 27.39 -13.08 5.42
CA ILE A 62 26.53 -12.05 6.05
C ILE A 62 25.84 -11.23 4.97
N ALA A 63 26.58 -10.71 4.00
CA ALA A 63 26.01 -9.94 2.89
C ALA A 63 24.92 -10.73 2.14
N HIS A 64 25.10 -12.05 2.03
CA HIS A 64 24.11 -12.97 1.47
C HIS A 64 22.84 -13.07 2.32
N LEU A 65 22.98 -13.31 3.62
CA LEU A 65 21.85 -13.43 4.55
C LEU A 65 21.14 -12.11 4.82
N THR A 66 21.82 -10.98 4.68
CA THR A 66 21.25 -9.64 4.89
C THR A 66 20.97 -8.93 3.57
N ARG A 67 20.61 -9.66 2.50
CA ARG A 67 20.26 -9.02 1.22
C ARG A 67 18.90 -8.36 1.30
N GLU A 68 18.79 -7.17 0.71
CA GLU A 68 17.54 -6.37 0.63
C GLU A 68 16.39 -7.10 -0.06
N GLU A 69 16.70 -8.12 -0.85
CA GLU A 69 15.81 -8.79 -1.80
C GLU A 69 14.88 -9.84 -1.17
N MET A 70 15.07 -10.20 0.11
CA MET A 70 14.20 -11.14 0.84
C MET A 70 13.28 -10.40 1.83
N PRO A 71 12.05 -10.06 1.44
CA PRO A 71 11.03 -9.73 2.43
C PRO A 71 10.69 -11.01 3.19
N PRO A 72 10.57 -10.97 4.53
CA PRO A 72 10.73 -9.85 5.47
C PRO A 72 12.16 -9.65 5.99
N PHE A 73 12.58 -8.38 6.06
CA PHE A 73 13.97 -7.96 6.28
C PHE A 73 14.64 -8.57 7.53
N VAL A 74 15.81 -9.18 7.28
CA VAL A 74 16.68 -9.82 8.28
C VAL A 74 17.21 -8.80 9.27
N ARG A 75 17.20 -9.07 10.58
CA ARG A 75 17.80 -8.19 11.60
C ARG A 75 19.30 -8.52 11.76
N PRO A 76 20.23 -7.75 11.17
CA PRO A 76 21.62 -8.20 11.03
C PRO A 76 22.34 -8.43 12.38
N ARG A 77 22.02 -7.60 13.40
CA ARG A 77 22.58 -7.76 14.75
C ARG A 77 22.04 -8.98 15.49
N GLU A 78 20.75 -9.27 15.37
CA GLU A 78 20.14 -10.46 15.99
C GLU A 78 20.63 -11.74 15.31
N LEU A 79 20.82 -11.69 13.99
CA LEU A 79 21.44 -12.77 13.21
C LEU A 79 22.85 -13.07 13.72
N LEU A 80 23.70 -12.04 13.85
CA LEU A 80 25.05 -12.21 14.40
C LEU A 80 25.03 -12.79 15.82
N ALA A 81 24.18 -12.26 16.69
CA ALA A 81 24.07 -12.76 18.06
C ALA A 81 23.61 -14.22 18.11
N LYS A 82 22.78 -14.68 17.16
CA LYS A 82 22.38 -16.10 17.06
C LYS A 82 23.47 -16.99 16.48
N ILE A 83 24.32 -16.48 15.59
CA ILE A 83 25.42 -17.23 14.95
C ILE A 83 26.69 -17.23 15.80
N ASP A 84 26.80 -16.32 16.76
CA ASP A 84 27.95 -16.22 17.66
C ASP A 84 28.26 -17.57 18.34
N GLY A 85 29.52 -17.99 18.29
CA GLY A 85 29.99 -19.29 18.79
C GLY A 85 29.72 -20.51 17.88
N MET A 86 29.17 -20.34 16.67
CA MET A 86 28.97 -21.44 15.70
C MET A 86 30.18 -21.73 14.79
N ASP A 87 31.21 -20.87 14.79
CA ASP A 87 32.43 -21.12 14.01
C ASP A 87 33.49 -21.85 14.85
N ALA A 88 34.01 -22.95 14.30
CA ALA A 88 35.04 -23.75 14.96
C ALA A 88 36.45 -23.15 14.78
N GLU A 89 36.62 -22.23 13.83
CA GLU A 89 37.93 -21.74 13.41
C GLU A 89 37.96 -20.20 13.34
N THR A 90 38.26 -19.58 14.49
CA THR A 90 38.45 -18.12 14.58
C THR A 90 39.61 -17.67 13.69
N GLY A 91 39.34 -16.76 12.74
CA GLY A 91 40.38 -16.05 11.97
C GLY A 91 40.47 -16.34 10.47
N PHE A 92 39.72 -17.30 9.92
CA PHE A 92 39.82 -17.70 8.49
C PHE A 92 39.17 -16.72 7.51
N HIS A 93 38.31 -15.83 7.98
CA HIS A 93 37.54 -14.91 7.13
C HIS A 93 38.01 -13.46 7.17
N LEU A 94 39.17 -13.17 7.77
CA LEU A 94 39.68 -11.81 7.96
C LEU A 94 39.93 -11.04 6.66
N LYS A 95 40.19 -11.74 5.54
CA LYS A 95 40.43 -11.14 4.21
C LYS A 95 39.25 -11.25 3.25
N CYS A 96 38.11 -11.76 3.72
CA CYS A 96 36.92 -11.89 2.88
C CYS A 96 36.23 -10.53 2.71
N VAL A 97 35.69 -10.27 1.53
CA VAL A 97 34.87 -9.09 1.21
C VAL A 97 33.44 -9.55 0.85
N PRO A 98 32.43 -8.65 0.86
CA PRO A 98 31.05 -9.03 0.55
C PRO A 98 30.87 -9.83 -0.75
N ASP A 99 31.69 -9.55 -1.77
CA ASP A 99 31.57 -10.20 -3.09
C ASP A 99 32.54 -11.38 -3.28
N SER A 100 33.51 -11.57 -2.38
CA SER A 100 34.59 -12.55 -2.55
C SER A 100 35.02 -13.15 -1.21
N CYS A 101 34.98 -14.49 -1.14
CA CYS A 101 35.52 -15.27 -0.04
C CYS A 101 36.85 -15.86 -0.47
N GLU A 102 37.95 -15.49 0.19
CA GLU A 102 39.29 -15.99 -0.13
C GLU A 102 39.39 -17.53 0.03
N PRO A 103 38.79 -18.16 1.06
CA PRO A 103 38.70 -19.63 1.17
C PRO A 103 37.90 -20.36 0.08
N ASP A 104 37.03 -19.68 -0.68
CA ASP A 104 36.33 -20.30 -1.82
C ASP A 104 37.27 -20.52 -3.01
N LYS A 105 38.47 -19.91 -2.99
CA LYS A 105 39.54 -20.17 -3.97
C LYS A 105 40.25 -21.45 -3.55
N ASP A 106 39.93 -22.57 -4.18
CA ASP A 106 40.54 -23.87 -3.89
C ASP A 106 42.08 -23.73 -3.75
N GLY A 107 42.57 -23.79 -2.51
CA GLY A 107 43.96 -23.56 -2.16
C GLY A 107 44.87 -24.72 -2.59
N ARG A 108 46.14 -24.42 -2.87
CA ARG A 108 47.14 -25.39 -3.38
C ARG A 108 47.60 -26.43 -2.36
N GLN A 109 47.23 -26.31 -1.09
CA GLN A 109 47.51 -27.34 -0.07
C GLN A 109 46.23 -28.12 0.19
N ARG A 110 46.27 -29.43 -0.02
CA ARG A 110 45.15 -30.34 0.21
C ARG A 110 45.14 -30.75 1.68
N PRO A 111 44.18 -30.32 2.51
CA PRO A 111 43.92 -30.99 3.77
C PRO A 111 43.57 -32.45 3.46
N MET A 112 43.84 -33.39 4.37
CA MET A 112 43.40 -34.79 4.24
C MET A 112 42.48 -35.08 5.40
N TYR A 113 41.18 -35.25 5.12
CA TYR A 113 40.22 -35.61 6.14
C TYR A 113 40.44 -37.06 6.51
N HIS A 114 40.62 -37.32 7.80
CA HIS A 114 40.65 -38.67 8.34
C HIS A 114 39.49 -38.85 9.30
N ALA A 115 38.81 -40.00 9.21
CA ALA A 115 37.70 -40.32 10.10
C ALA A 115 38.14 -40.30 11.58
N PRO A 116 37.24 -39.92 12.52
CA PRO A 116 37.56 -39.93 13.95
C PRO A 116 38.17 -41.26 14.40
N GLY A 117 39.29 -41.19 15.13
CA GLY A 117 40.04 -42.36 15.60
C GLY A 117 41.13 -42.86 14.63
N CYS A 118 41.33 -42.23 13.48
CA CYS A 118 42.43 -42.53 12.57
C CYS A 118 43.73 -41.79 12.97
N SER A 119 44.88 -42.44 12.82
CA SER A 119 46.20 -41.87 13.11
C SER A 119 46.70 -40.81 12.11
N GLY A 120 45.91 -40.49 11.08
CA GLY A 120 46.30 -39.60 9.98
C GLY A 120 47.26 -40.22 8.95
N SER A 121 47.57 -41.51 9.07
CA SER A 121 48.53 -42.22 8.23
C SER A 121 47.94 -43.44 7.48
N CYS A 122 46.61 -43.53 7.38
CA CYS A 122 45.96 -44.68 6.74
C CYS A 122 46.20 -44.73 5.23
N SER A 123 46.24 -45.94 4.69
CA SER A 123 46.49 -46.20 3.27
C SER A 123 45.34 -45.70 2.36
N LEU A 124 45.64 -45.48 1.08
CA LEU A 124 44.63 -45.25 0.05
C LEU A 124 44.16 -46.61 -0.48
N ILE A 125 42.85 -46.82 -0.49
CA ILE A 125 42.20 -48.00 -1.05
C ILE A 125 41.78 -47.70 -2.48
N VAL A 126 42.20 -48.58 -3.39
CA VAL A 126 41.84 -48.56 -4.82
C VAL A 126 40.99 -49.81 -5.12
N PRO A 127 39.96 -49.72 -5.99
CA PRO A 127 39.20 -50.87 -6.43
C PRO A 127 40.10 -51.96 -7.04
N PRO A 128 39.86 -53.26 -6.75
CA PRO A 128 40.61 -54.35 -7.36
C PRO A 128 40.49 -54.33 -8.89
N LYS A 129 41.58 -54.60 -9.61
CA LYS A 129 41.59 -54.57 -11.09
C LYS A 129 40.58 -55.55 -11.68
N GLU A 130 40.35 -56.68 -11.02
CA GLU A 130 39.39 -57.71 -11.41
C GLU A 130 37.93 -57.22 -11.37
N SER A 131 37.65 -56.15 -10.62
CA SER A 131 36.32 -55.56 -10.50
C SER A 131 35.97 -54.54 -11.60
N ILE A 132 36.96 -54.07 -12.37
CA ILE A 132 36.77 -53.04 -13.40
C ILE A 132 35.77 -53.47 -14.50
N PRO A 133 35.78 -54.72 -15.01
CA PRO A 133 34.76 -55.16 -15.97
C PRO A 133 33.33 -55.08 -15.42
N GLN A 134 33.15 -55.27 -14.11
CA GLN A 134 31.85 -55.12 -13.45
C GLN A 134 31.40 -53.65 -13.43
N PHE A 135 32.33 -52.74 -13.12
CA PHE A 135 32.09 -51.29 -13.20
C PHE A 135 31.65 -50.88 -14.61
N ASP A 136 32.38 -51.31 -15.63
CA ASP A 136 32.07 -51.00 -17.02
C ASP A 136 30.73 -51.61 -17.47
N SER A 137 30.42 -52.83 -17.03
CA SER A 137 29.12 -53.46 -17.30
C SER A 137 27.95 -52.66 -16.70
N ILE A 138 28.09 -52.18 -15.46
CA ILE A 138 27.07 -51.34 -14.80
C ILE A 138 26.91 -50.00 -15.55
N LEU A 139 28.02 -49.34 -15.88
CA LEU A 139 28.00 -48.02 -16.50
C LEU A 139 27.54 -48.05 -17.97
N PHE A 140 28.10 -48.94 -18.80
CA PHE A 140 27.83 -48.98 -20.23
C PHE A 140 26.63 -49.86 -20.59
N SER A 141 26.55 -51.07 -20.05
CA SER A 141 25.52 -52.04 -20.42
C SER A 141 24.22 -51.80 -19.68
N GLN A 142 24.28 -51.60 -18.37
CA GLN A 142 23.08 -51.35 -17.55
C GLN A 142 22.66 -49.87 -17.54
N ARG A 143 23.53 -48.96 -18.01
CA ARG A 143 23.31 -47.50 -18.00
C ARG A 143 22.93 -46.99 -16.61
N ARG A 144 23.63 -47.48 -15.59
CA ARG A 144 23.43 -47.11 -14.18
C ARG A 144 24.74 -46.61 -13.57
N MET A 145 24.61 -45.82 -12.51
CA MET A 145 25.76 -45.37 -11.74
C MET A 145 26.34 -46.53 -10.91
N PRO A 146 27.65 -46.82 -10.98
CA PRO A 146 28.31 -47.78 -10.08
C PRO A 146 28.54 -47.17 -8.69
N ALA A 147 28.20 -47.91 -7.64
CA ALA A 147 28.42 -47.60 -6.23
C ALA A 147 29.33 -48.66 -5.59
N VAL A 148 30.01 -48.28 -4.50
CA VAL A 148 30.87 -49.17 -3.71
C VAL A 148 29.99 -49.98 -2.78
N ARG A 149 30.15 -51.31 -2.78
CA ARG A 149 29.46 -52.18 -1.84
C ARG A 149 29.97 -51.94 -0.41
N ALA A 150 29.07 -51.74 0.55
CA ALA A 150 29.44 -51.48 1.95
C ALA A 150 30.16 -52.66 2.63
N TYR A 151 30.04 -53.87 2.06
CA TYR A 151 30.73 -55.08 2.50
C TYR A 151 31.92 -55.46 1.59
N SER A 152 32.44 -54.54 0.76
CA SER A 152 33.47 -54.85 -0.25
C SER A 152 34.79 -55.37 0.34
N TYR A 153 35.07 -55.11 1.61
CA TYR A 153 36.22 -55.66 2.33
C TYR A 153 36.14 -57.19 2.54
N LEU A 154 34.96 -57.80 2.41
CA LEU A 154 34.74 -59.25 2.57
C LEU A 154 34.85 -60.03 1.25
N ASP A 155 34.59 -59.41 0.10
CA ASP A 155 34.66 -60.06 -1.22
C ASP A 155 35.19 -59.09 -2.28
N LYS A 156 36.51 -59.18 -2.53
CA LYS A 156 37.23 -58.34 -3.51
C LYS A 156 36.71 -58.49 -4.95
N ARG A 157 35.97 -59.56 -5.29
CA ARG A 157 35.41 -59.76 -6.64
C ARG A 157 34.09 -59.03 -6.86
N ARG A 158 33.43 -58.54 -5.80
CA ARG A 158 32.12 -57.86 -5.87
C ARG A 158 32.18 -56.46 -5.28
N TRP A 159 33.13 -55.66 -5.78
CA TRP A 159 33.34 -54.29 -5.34
C TRP A 159 32.18 -53.35 -5.71
N TRP A 160 31.62 -53.54 -6.91
CA TRP A 160 30.64 -52.63 -7.50
C TRP A 160 29.22 -53.18 -7.43
N VAL A 161 28.26 -52.29 -7.19
CA VAL A 161 26.82 -52.54 -7.38
C VAL A 161 26.19 -51.33 -8.05
N PRO A 162 25.09 -51.47 -8.82
CA PRO A 162 24.38 -50.31 -9.32
C PRO A 162 23.77 -49.51 -8.15
N VAL A 163 23.74 -48.19 -8.27
CA VAL A 163 23.02 -47.32 -7.32
C VAL A 163 21.54 -47.71 -7.27
N THR A 164 21.02 -47.90 -6.07
CA THR A 164 19.60 -48.18 -5.78
C THR A 164 19.14 -47.41 -4.54
N ARG A 165 17.88 -47.60 -4.13
CA ARG A 165 17.37 -47.10 -2.84
C ARG A 165 18.12 -47.64 -1.61
N LYS A 166 18.90 -48.72 -1.77
CA LYS A 166 19.81 -49.26 -0.75
C LYS A 166 21.22 -48.65 -0.79
N THR A 167 21.40 -47.55 -1.52
CA THR A 167 22.67 -46.84 -1.63
C THR A 167 22.62 -45.52 -0.88
N MET A 168 23.66 -45.23 -0.09
CA MET A 168 23.91 -43.90 0.50
C MET A 168 24.71 -43.05 -0.48
N ALA A 169 24.21 -41.89 -0.91
CA ALA A 169 25.05 -40.94 -1.64
C ALA A 169 25.83 -40.07 -0.64
N VAL A 170 27.06 -39.69 -0.96
CA VAL A 170 27.89 -38.81 -0.13
C VAL A 170 28.16 -37.53 -0.90
N SER A 171 27.71 -36.42 -0.32
CA SER A 171 28.00 -35.06 -0.78
C SER A 171 29.06 -34.47 0.12
N HIS A 172 30.21 -34.07 -0.43
CA HIS A 172 31.35 -33.63 0.37
C HIS A 172 32.03 -32.38 -0.20
N LEU A 173 32.92 -31.82 0.59
CA LEU A 173 33.73 -30.67 0.20
C LEU A 173 35.18 -31.11 0.02
N TRP A 174 35.71 -30.94 -1.20
CA TRP A 174 37.13 -31.20 -1.50
C TRP A 174 38.10 -30.49 -0.55
N ARG A 175 37.72 -29.29 -0.11
CA ARG A 175 38.51 -28.47 0.81
C ARG A 175 38.65 -29.09 2.19
N ASP A 176 37.66 -29.88 2.62
CA ASP A 176 37.67 -30.51 3.94
C ASP A 176 38.65 -31.68 3.95
N GLY A 177 39.15 -32.06 2.77
CA GLY A 177 40.21 -33.05 2.58
C GLY A 177 39.71 -34.44 2.20
N ILE A 178 38.43 -34.55 1.86
CA ILE A 178 37.86 -35.75 1.21
C ILE A 178 38.17 -35.62 -0.28
N SER A 179 39.22 -36.31 -0.74
CA SER A 179 39.67 -36.24 -2.13
C SER A 179 40.11 -37.61 -2.63
N GLY A 180 40.17 -37.77 -3.96
CA GLY A 180 40.49 -39.03 -4.60
C GLY A 180 39.93 -39.10 -6.02
N THR A 181 40.25 -40.19 -6.70
CA THR A 181 39.56 -40.66 -7.91
C THR A 181 39.38 -42.17 -7.79
N ARG A 182 38.55 -42.79 -8.65
CA ARG A 182 38.47 -44.26 -8.72
C ARG A 182 39.86 -44.90 -8.84
N ASP A 183 40.71 -44.30 -9.67
CA ASP A 183 42.01 -44.84 -10.05
C ASP A 183 43.11 -44.46 -9.04
N GLY A 184 42.99 -43.29 -8.38
CA GLY A 184 43.90 -42.81 -7.34
C GLY A 184 43.58 -43.28 -5.91
N GLY A 185 42.37 -43.81 -5.69
CA GLY A 185 41.91 -44.34 -4.42
C GLY A 185 41.39 -43.28 -3.43
N MET A 186 40.88 -43.77 -2.31
CA MET A 186 40.36 -42.98 -1.19
C MET A 186 40.92 -43.53 0.13
N HIS A 187 41.10 -42.68 1.15
CA HIS A 187 41.59 -43.12 2.46
C HIS A 187 40.74 -44.26 3.05
N GLU A 188 41.43 -45.28 3.54
CA GLU A 188 40.86 -46.47 4.16
C GLU A 188 39.89 -46.14 5.30
N CYS A 189 40.24 -45.17 6.14
CA CYS A 189 39.37 -44.74 7.23
C CYS A 189 38.04 -44.15 6.75
N LEU A 190 38.01 -43.49 5.58
CA LEU A 190 36.78 -42.96 4.98
C LEU A 190 35.94 -44.08 4.38
N HIS A 191 36.57 -45.08 3.76
CA HIS A 191 35.87 -46.26 3.29
C HIS A 191 35.16 -46.98 4.44
N HIS A 192 35.85 -47.17 5.57
CA HIS A 192 35.25 -47.75 6.77
C HIS A 192 34.16 -46.89 7.38
N LEU A 193 34.34 -45.56 7.42
CA LEU A 193 33.32 -44.63 7.90
C LEU A 193 32.03 -44.74 7.08
N PHE A 194 32.12 -44.61 5.76
CA PHE A 194 30.94 -44.66 4.88
C PHE A 194 30.29 -46.05 4.87
N SER A 195 31.09 -47.11 4.90
CA SER A 195 30.57 -48.48 4.99
C SER A 195 29.81 -48.71 6.30
N ARG A 196 30.35 -48.24 7.43
CA ARG A 196 29.70 -48.33 8.74
C ARG A 196 28.38 -47.56 8.78
N ILE A 197 28.38 -46.29 8.33
CA ILE A 197 27.15 -45.47 8.32
C ILE A 197 26.09 -46.11 7.40
N ALA A 198 26.48 -46.61 6.23
CA ALA A 198 25.56 -47.32 5.35
C ALA A 198 24.95 -48.54 6.05
N GLN A 199 25.76 -49.36 6.72
CA GLN A 199 25.30 -50.54 7.45
C GLN A 199 24.39 -50.19 8.65
N GLU A 200 24.75 -49.18 9.44
CA GLU A 200 23.94 -48.68 10.57
C GLU A 200 22.55 -48.22 10.11
N GLN A 201 22.44 -47.72 8.88
CA GLN A 201 21.18 -47.29 8.26
C GLN A 201 20.51 -48.39 7.39
N GLY A 202 21.00 -49.64 7.44
CA GLY A 202 20.41 -50.76 6.71
C GLY A 202 20.63 -50.72 5.18
N LEU A 203 21.61 -49.96 4.70
CA LEU A 203 22.00 -49.82 3.30
C LEU A 203 23.14 -50.78 2.93
N ASP A 204 23.19 -51.21 1.67
CA ASP A 204 24.15 -52.22 1.18
C ASP A 204 25.34 -51.63 0.41
N SER A 205 25.30 -50.33 0.11
CA SER A 205 26.26 -49.63 -0.72
C SER A 205 26.33 -48.14 -0.43
N TYR A 206 27.42 -47.51 -0.84
CA TYR A 206 27.57 -46.06 -0.83
C TYR A 206 28.18 -45.55 -2.13
N TRP A 207 27.87 -44.31 -2.49
CA TRP A 207 28.39 -43.63 -3.66
C TRP A 207 29.04 -42.31 -3.24
N VAL A 208 30.28 -42.08 -3.67
CA VAL A 208 31.00 -40.82 -3.48
C VAL A 208 31.82 -40.54 -4.73
N ASP A 209 31.77 -39.33 -5.25
CA ASP A 209 32.43 -38.95 -6.51
C ASP A 209 33.96 -39.24 -6.48
N CYS A 210 34.63 -38.96 -5.37
CA CYS A 210 36.07 -39.11 -5.19
C CYS A 210 36.56 -40.57 -5.15
N ALA A 211 35.67 -41.56 -4.98
CA ALA A 211 36.04 -42.98 -5.03
C ALA A 211 35.47 -43.70 -6.27
N THR A 212 34.54 -43.06 -6.98
CA THR A 212 33.77 -43.72 -8.05
C THR A 212 34.04 -43.13 -9.43
N ILE A 213 34.32 -41.82 -9.53
CA ILE A 213 34.56 -41.16 -10.82
C ILE A 213 36.00 -41.45 -11.29
N PRO A 214 36.18 -42.04 -12.49
CA PRO A 214 37.49 -42.34 -13.04
C PRO A 214 38.10 -41.13 -13.76
N GLU A 215 39.41 -41.20 -14.01
CA GLU A 215 40.13 -40.18 -14.77
C GLU A 215 39.80 -40.22 -16.26
N HIS A 216 39.35 -41.37 -16.77
CA HIS A 216 39.05 -41.58 -18.18
C HIS A 216 37.92 -40.64 -18.67
N PRO A 217 38.16 -39.73 -19.64
CA PRO A 217 37.21 -38.67 -20.01
C PRO A 217 35.84 -39.16 -20.46
N ARG A 218 35.79 -40.29 -21.18
CA ARG A 218 34.52 -40.88 -21.68
C ARG A 218 33.66 -41.44 -20.54
N GLN A 219 34.26 -42.15 -19.59
CA GLN A 219 33.55 -42.72 -18.44
C GLN A 219 33.08 -41.59 -17.52
N ARG A 220 33.94 -40.60 -17.27
CA ARG A 220 33.59 -39.39 -16.51
C ARG A 220 32.38 -38.67 -17.11
N ARG A 221 32.34 -38.46 -18.43
CA ARG A 221 31.21 -37.82 -19.11
C ARG A 221 29.91 -38.59 -18.92
N LEU A 222 29.94 -39.92 -19.03
CA LEU A 222 28.76 -40.77 -18.81
C LEU A 222 28.30 -40.71 -17.36
N MET A 223 29.21 -40.75 -16.39
CA MET A 223 28.85 -40.63 -14.97
C MET A 223 28.23 -39.27 -14.66
N ILE A 224 28.75 -38.17 -15.21
CA ILE A 224 28.14 -36.83 -15.04
C ILE A 224 26.69 -36.82 -15.57
N GLN A 225 26.39 -37.51 -16.68
CA GLN A 225 25.02 -37.62 -17.20
C GLN A 225 24.07 -38.38 -16.26
N HIS A 226 24.59 -39.21 -15.36
CA HIS A 226 23.81 -39.98 -14.39
C HIS A 226 23.76 -39.32 -13.01
N ILE A 227 24.42 -38.18 -12.78
CA ILE A 227 24.58 -37.57 -11.45
C ILE A 227 23.23 -37.27 -10.78
N ASN A 228 22.28 -36.66 -11.48
CA ASN A 228 20.94 -36.36 -10.95
C ASN A 228 20.21 -37.63 -10.51
N SER A 229 20.26 -38.67 -11.35
CA SER A 229 19.61 -39.96 -11.02
C SER A 229 20.24 -40.65 -9.82
N THR A 230 21.55 -40.47 -9.60
CA THR A 230 22.26 -41.04 -8.45
C THR A 230 21.71 -40.51 -7.13
N PHE A 231 21.68 -39.18 -6.97
CA PHE A 231 21.18 -38.53 -5.75
C PHE A 231 19.67 -38.74 -5.55
N GLN A 232 18.92 -38.81 -6.65
CA GLN A 232 17.47 -39.05 -6.60
C GLN A 232 17.11 -40.48 -6.19
N ILE A 233 17.86 -41.48 -6.67
CA ILE A 233 17.59 -42.91 -6.43
C ILE A 233 18.14 -43.38 -5.09
N ALA A 234 19.23 -42.77 -4.59
CA ALA A 234 19.80 -43.09 -3.29
C ALA A 234 18.72 -43.07 -2.17
N GLY A 235 18.99 -43.80 -1.09
CA GLY A 235 18.12 -43.77 0.09
C GLY A 235 18.09 -42.38 0.71
N PHE A 236 19.29 -41.84 0.97
CA PHE A 236 19.53 -40.47 1.42
C PHE A 236 20.92 -40.01 0.97
N THR A 237 21.18 -38.70 1.12
CA THR A 237 22.49 -38.10 0.90
C THR A 237 23.11 -37.70 2.24
N LEU A 238 24.29 -38.25 2.52
CA LEU A 238 25.13 -37.89 3.63
C LEU A 238 25.98 -36.66 3.26
N CYS A 239 25.72 -35.54 3.91
CA CYS A 239 26.45 -34.29 3.74
C CYS A 239 27.63 -34.22 4.72
N MET A 240 28.83 -34.16 4.16
CA MET A 240 30.08 -34.01 4.89
C MET A 240 30.56 -32.56 4.78
N ASP A 241 30.30 -31.79 5.85
CA ASP A 241 30.89 -30.47 6.09
C ASP A 241 31.55 -30.52 7.47
N ILE A 242 32.88 -30.40 7.51
CA ILE A 242 33.65 -30.59 8.75
C ILE A 242 33.21 -29.61 9.85
N ARG A 243 32.79 -28.40 9.48
CA ARG A 243 32.31 -27.38 10.43
C ARG A 243 31.06 -27.88 11.12
N ILE A 244 30.10 -28.43 10.37
CA ILE A 244 28.86 -28.98 10.95
C ILE A 244 29.16 -30.26 11.73
N ALA A 245 30.06 -31.11 11.22
CA ALA A 245 30.41 -32.38 11.83
C ALA A 245 31.03 -32.22 13.23
N GLN A 246 31.86 -31.18 13.39
CA GLN A 246 32.58 -30.84 14.63
C GLN A 246 31.86 -29.79 15.49
N ALA A 247 30.84 -29.12 14.97
CA ALA A 247 30.12 -28.09 15.70
C ALA A 247 29.54 -28.68 17.00
N LYS A 248 29.78 -27.99 18.12
CA LYS A 248 29.16 -28.28 19.43
C LYS A 248 27.71 -27.80 19.46
N LEU A 249 26.91 -28.24 18.49
CA LEU A 249 25.48 -28.03 18.50
C LEU A 249 24.86 -29.03 19.50
N PRO A 250 23.95 -28.59 20.39
CA PRO A 250 23.22 -29.52 21.26
C PRO A 250 22.41 -30.50 20.41
N GLY A 251 22.35 -31.75 20.85
CA GLY A 251 21.82 -32.88 20.10
C GLY A 251 20.34 -32.75 19.73
N LEU A 252 19.99 -33.33 18.59
CA LEU A 252 18.62 -33.51 18.12
C LEU A 252 18.15 -34.86 18.66
N GLY A 253 17.22 -34.84 19.63
CA GLY A 253 16.47 -36.04 20.02
C GLY A 253 16.96 -36.90 21.20
N THR A 254 17.63 -36.36 22.22
CA THR A 254 17.83 -37.11 23.50
C THR A 254 16.72 -36.91 24.54
N HIS A 255 15.54 -36.47 24.13
CA HIS A 255 14.32 -36.56 24.95
C HIS A 255 13.41 -37.66 24.39
N ALA A 256 13.88 -38.91 24.45
CA ALA A 256 13.03 -40.08 24.32
C ALA A 256 12.26 -40.38 25.63
N GLY A 257 12.19 -39.42 26.55
CA GLY A 257 11.34 -39.45 27.73
C GLY A 257 10.80 -38.05 28.01
N ASP A 258 9.48 -37.94 27.98
CA ASP A 258 8.64 -36.89 28.60
C ASP A 258 9.13 -35.44 28.48
N ASP A 259 9.01 -34.83 27.30
CA ASP A 259 8.52 -33.43 27.12
C ASP A 259 8.73 -32.98 25.66
N SER A 260 7.84 -33.42 24.77
CA SER A 260 7.81 -33.00 23.36
C SER A 260 7.38 -31.53 23.15
N ASN A 261 7.37 -30.70 24.20
CA ASN A 261 6.84 -29.33 24.18
C ASN A 261 7.87 -28.28 24.67
N SER A 262 9.16 -28.62 24.67
CA SER A 262 10.22 -27.78 25.20
C SER A 262 10.75 -26.79 24.16
N MET A 263 10.62 -25.50 24.47
CA MET A 263 11.19 -24.34 23.77
C MET A 263 12.70 -24.48 23.44
N ALA A 264 13.43 -25.39 24.11
CA ALA A 264 14.83 -25.67 23.85
C ALA A 264 15.05 -26.42 22.52
N THR A 265 14.23 -27.40 22.16
CA THR A 265 14.38 -28.19 20.91
C THR A 265 14.29 -27.30 19.67
N HIS A 266 13.38 -26.32 19.67
CA HIS A 266 13.24 -25.36 18.57
C HIS A 266 14.47 -24.44 18.44
N GLN A 267 15.03 -23.99 19.55
CA GLN A 267 16.26 -23.18 19.51
C GLN A 267 17.45 -23.97 18.93
N HIS A 268 17.46 -25.30 19.06
CA HIS A 268 18.49 -26.16 18.48
C HIS A 268 18.33 -26.31 16.97
N ASP A 269 17.11 -26.59 16.47
CA ASP A 269 16.85 -26.66 15.04
C ASP A 269 17.11 -25.30 14.36
N GLU A 270 16.72 -24.19 15.00
CA GLU A 270 17.04 -22.83 14.54
C GLU A 270 18.56 -22.63 14.35
N LYS A 271 19.36 -23.05 15.34
CA LYS A 271 20.82 -22.95 15.29
C LYS A 271 21.43 -23.85 14.22
N PHE A 272 20.94 -25.08 14.08
CA PHE A 272 21.39 -26.00 13.03
C PHE A 272 21.10 -25.46 11.62
N LEU A 273 19.92 -24.90 11.39
CA LEU A 273 19.57 -24.33 10.10
C LEU A 273 20.40 -23.08 9.78
N LEU A 274 20.69 -22.23 10.77
CA LEU A 274 21.59 -21.09 10.62
C LEU A 274 23.05 -21.52 10.38
N ALA A 275 23.52 -22.58 11.04
CA ALA A 275 24.84 -23.16 10.76
C ALA A 275 24.90 -23.74 9.34
N THR A 276 23.82 -24.38 8.89
CA THR A 276 23.75 -24.97 7.54
C THR A 276 23.72 -23.89 6.46
N ILE A 277 22.95 -22.82 6.61
CA ILE A 277 22.84 -21.77 5.58
C ILE A 277 24.14 -20.97 5.44
N THR A 278 24.94 -20.91 6.51
CA THR A 278 26.26 -20.26 6.51
C THR A 278 27.42 -21.20 6.18
N SER A 279 27.15 -22.51 6.09
CA SER A 279 28.14 -23.55 5.81
C SER A 279 28.72 -23.45 4.39
N PHE A 280 29.86 -24.10 4.18
CA PHE A 280 30.47 -24.14 2.86
C PHE A 280 29.73 -25.10 1.94
N TRP A 281 29.12 -26.14 2.51
CA TRP A 281 28.23 -27.02 1.79
C TRP A 281 27.07 -26.26 1.15
N HIS A 282 26.37 -25.37 1.85
CA HIS A 282 25.28 -24.61 1.22
C HIS A 282 25.74 -23.61 0.15
N ARG A 283 27.03 -23.21 0.18
CA ARG A 283 27.58 -22.14 -0.66
C ARG A 283 28.20 -22.59 -1.99
N ARG A 284 28.37 -23.89 -2.23
CA ARG A 284 28.89 -24.39 -3.52
C ARG A 284 27.76 -24.76 -4.47
N ALA A 285 28.01 -24.53 -5.76
CA ALA A 285 27.03 -24.82 -6.80
C ALA A 285 26.78 -26.35 -6.93
N TRP A 286 27.82 -27.18 -6.81
CA TRP A 286 27.70 -28.64 -6.92
C TRP A 286 26.88 -29.23 -5.78
N THR A 287 27.17 -28.85 -4.54
CA THR A 287 26.43 -29.31 -3.36
C THR A 287 24.97 -28.86 -3.36
N LEU A 288 24.64 -27.69 -3.94
CA LEU A 288 23.25 -27.31 -4.20
C LEU A 288 22.54 -28.33 -5.10
N LEU A 289 23.19 -28.77 -6.19
CA LEU A 289 22.63 -29.78 -7.09
C LEU A 289 22.43 -31.12 -6.36
N GLU A 290 23.46 -31.56 -5.63
CA GLU A 290 23.47 -32.82 -4.89
C GLU A 290 22.38 -32.84 -3.82
N GLY A 291 22.27 -31.76 -3.05
CA GLY A 291 21.21 -31.56 -2.07
C GLY A 291 19.83 -31.48 -2.71
N HIS A 292 19.65 -30.64 -3.73
CA HIS A 292 18.35 -30.43 -4.38
C HIS A 292 17.84 -31.76 -4.94
N LYS A 293 18.68 -32.52 -5.65
CA LYS A 293 18.28 -33.80 -6.25
C LYS A 293 18.15 -34.95 -5.26
N SER A 294 18.52 -34.76 -3.99
CA SER A 294 18.44 -35.80 -2.98
C SER A 294 17.01 -36.11 -2.56
N SER A 295 16.71 -37.39 -2.34
CA SER A 295 15.49 -37.81 -1.64
C SER A 295 15.44 -37.26 -0.22
N ASP A 296 16.57 -37.28 0.48
CA ASP A 296 16.71 -36.84 1.86
C ASP A 296 18.13 -36.34 2.17
N ILE A 297 18.28 -35.39 3.09
CA ILE A 297 19.55 -34.68 3.31
C ILE A 297 19.93 -34.80 4.78
N VAL A 298 21.01 -35.55 5.04
CA VAL A 298 21.46 -35.90 6.38
C VAL A 298 22.89 -35.38 6.59
N PHE A 299 23.09 -34.48 7.55
CA PHE A 299 24.41 -33.97 7.90
C PHE A 299 25.13 -34.89 8.87
N TYR A 300 26.38 -35.25 8.52
CA TYR A 300 27.25 -36.04 9.36
C TYR A 300 27.63 -35.29 10.64
N ARG A 301 27.80 -36.05 11.73
CA ARG A 301 28.26 -35.57 13.03
C ARG A 301 29.18 -36.57 13.69
N GLU A 302 30.29 -36.10 14.22
CA GLU A 302 31.27 -36.95 14.91
C GLU A 302 30.71 -37.51 16.23
N SER A 303 29.72 -36.83 16.83
CA SER A 303 29.01 -37.33 18.01
C SER A 303 28.03 -38.49 17.71
N GLY A 304 27.87 -38.90 16.45
CA GLY A 304 26.97 -39.99 16.03
C GLY A 304 25.50 -39.61 15.85
N GLN A 305 25.09 -38.40 16.25
CA GLN A 305 23.72 -37.89 16.04
C GLN A 305 23.63 -37.11 14.74
N HIS A 306 23.31 -37.80 13.64
CA HIS A 306 23.15 -37.17 12.33
C HIS A 306 21.87 -36.33 12.26
N LEU A 307 21.92 -35.20 11.53
CA LEU A 307 20.85 -34.22 11.51
C LEU A 307 20.15 -34.21 10.15
N ASN A 308 18.85 -34.43 10.14
CA ASN A 308 18.03 -34.36 8.93
C ASN A 308 17.60 -32.91 8.67
N LEU A 309 17.94 -32.37 7.49
CA LEU A 309 17.62 -31.00 7.11
C LEU A 309 16.11 -30.79 6.94
N LYS A 310 15.41 -31.74 6.32
CA LYS A 310 13.97 -31.64 6.03
C LYS A 310 13.15 -31.66 7.33
N ASP A 311 13.53 -32.53 8.26
CA ASP A 311 12.87 -32.61 9.58
C ASP A 311 13.05 -31.32 10.40
N ALA A 312 14.25 -30.75 10.38
CA ALA A 312 14.53 -29.49 11.07
C ALA A 312 13.73 -28.32 10.46
N LEU A 313 13.63 -28.24 9.13
CA LEU A 313 12.81 -27.24 8.44
C LEU A 313 11.33 -27.39 8.80
N HIS A 314 10.80 -28.62 8.80
CA HIS A 314 9.40 -28.86 9.13
C HIS A 314 9.07 -28.40 10.56
N ARG A 315 9.92 -28.72 11.55
CA ARG A 315 9.72 -28.31 12.95
C ARG A 315 9.86 -26.81 13.20
N VAL A 316 10.68 -26.09 12.41
CA VAL A 316 10.87 -24.63 12.58
C VAL A 316 9.87 -23.81 11.79
N LEU A 317 9.43 -24.28 10.61
CA LEU A 317 8.60 -23.49 9.69
C LEU A 317 7.11 -23.86 9.69
N MET A 318 6.74 -25.09 10.02
CA MET A 318 5.36 -25.61 9.89
C MET A 318 4.65 -25.82 11.23
N ASP A 319 5.34 -25.76 12.35
CA ASP A 319 4.71 -25.88 13.67
C ASP A 319 4.05 -24.56 14.08
N GLU A 320 2.71 -24.50 14.07
CA GLU A 320 1.93 -23.29 14.39
C GLU A 320 2.18 -22.75 15.82
N ASN A 321 2.67 -23.60 16.72
CA ASN A 321 3.01 -23.20 18.09
C ASN A 321 4.36 -22.49 18.19
N THR A 322 5.20 -22.58 17.15
CA THR A 322 6.52 -21.95 17.14
C THR A 322 6.47 -20.50 16.71
N LYS A 323 6.88 -19.62 17.62
CA LYS A 323 7.08 -18.18 17.35
C LYS A 323 8.42 -17.94 16.64
N CYS A 324 8.69 -18.63 15.52
CA CYS A 324 9.90 -18.35 14.73
C CYS A 324 9.83 -16.90 14.22
N PRO A 325 10.82 -16.04 14.53
CA PRO A 325 10.80 -14.65 14.09
C PRO A 325 10.68 -14.57 12.58
N LEU A 326 9.85 -13.66 12.12
CA LEU A 326 9.55 -13.46 10.71
C LEU A 326 10.83 -13.27 9.87
N TRP A 327 11.81 -12.55 10.41
CA TRP A 327 13.12 -12.33 9.79
C TRP A 327 13.94 -13.61 9.63
N MET A 328 13.77 -14.60 10.52
CA MET A 328 14.46 -15.88 10.44
C MET A 328 13.83 -16.79 9.40
N ARG A 329 12.49 -16.79 9.30
CA ARG A 329 11.76 -17.46 8.20
C ARG A 329 12.21 -16.94 6.84
N ALA A 330 12.49 -15.64 6.73
CA ALA A 330 13.04 -15.03 5.53
C ALA A 330 14.42 -15.61 5.16
N CYS A 331 15.35 -15.70 6.12
CA CYS A 331 16.65 -16.34 5.90
C CYS A 331 16.48 -17.78 5.41
N LEU A 332 15.57 -18.54 6.03
CA LEU A 332 15.39 -19.97 5.78
C LEU A 332 14.63 -20.27 4.48
N ALA A 333 14.03 -19.28 3.83
CA ALA A 333 13.34 -19.45 2.55
C ALA A 333 14.25 -20.02 1.45
N GLU A 334 15.58 -19.85 1.53
CA GLU A 334 16.50 -20.49 0.58
C GLU A 334 16.46 -22.01 0.60
N PHE A 335 16.07 -22.60 1.74
CA PHE A 335 15.97 -24.03 1.86
C PHE A 335 14.73 -24.60 1.16
N GLU A 336 13.77 -23.77 0.75
CA GLU A 336 12.62 -24.20 -0.06
C GLU A 336 13.07 -24.90 -1.34
N ALA A 337 14.23 -24.50 -1.88
CA ALA A 337 14.83 -25.16 -3.03
C ALA A 337 15.08 -26.66 -2.83
N TYR A 338 15.39 -27.10 -1.61
CA TYR A 338 15.61 -28.53 -1.29
C TYR A 338 14.31 -29.29 -0.99
N MET A 339 13.21 -28.56 -0.85
CA MET A 339 11.88 -29.11 -0.60
C MET A 339 11.02 -29.17 -1.87
N ALA A 340 11.37 -28.38 -2.89
CA ALA A 340 10.61 -28.26 -4.12
C ALA A 340 10.94 -29.34 -5.18
N GLU A 341 9.89 -29.79 -5.89
CA GLU A 341 10.05 -30.70 -7.02
C GLU A 341 10.49 -29.95 -8.30
N GLY A 342 11.81 -29.81 -8.50
CA GLY A 342 12.39 -29.15 -9.66
C GLY A 342 12.44 -27.63 -9.47
N LEU A 343 13.34 -26.97 -10.20
CA LEU A 343 13.49 -25.52 -10.13
C LEU A 343 13.17 -24.91 -11.48
N THR A 344 12.46 -23.78 -11.49
CA THR A 344 12.36 -22.98 -12.69
C THR A 344 13.76 -22.41 -13.04
N PRO A 345 14.02 -22.08 -14.32
CA PRO A 345 15.30 -21.51 -14.73
C PRO A 345 15.73 -20.27 -13.95
N GLU A 346 14.79 -19.43 -13.55
CA GLU A 346 15.05 -18.23 -12.74
C GLU A 346 15.41 -18.59 -11.32
N ALA A 347 14.65 -19.50 -10.69
CA ALA A 347 14.94 -19.96 -9.33
C ALA A 347 16.32 -20.62 -9.26
N ALA A 348 16.64 -21.48 -10.23
CA ALA A 348 17.98 -22.07 -10.35
C ALA A 348 19.06 -21.01 -10.60
N GLY A 349 18.78 -19.99 -11.42
CA GLY A 349 19.69 -18.88 -11.68
C GLY A 349 19.96 -18.02 -10.44
N MET A 350 18.91 -17.71 -9.65
CA MET A 350 19.02 -17.00 -8.37
C MET A 350 19.87 -17.74 -7.35
N LEU A 351 19.62 -19.05 -7.23
CA LEU A 351 20.34 -19.88 -6.28
C LEU A 351 21.81 -20.01 -6.68
N LEU A 352 22.13 -20.07 -7.97
CA LEU A 352 23.51 -20.11 -8.43
C LEU A 352 24.24 -18.77 -8.36
N ALA A 353 23.51 -17.65 -8.41
CA ALA A 353 24.06 -16.29 -8.31
C ALA A 353 24.96 -16.07 -7.08
N THR A 354 24.66 -16.77 -6.00
CA THR A 354 25.32 -16.59 -4.71
C THR A 354 26.29 -17.72 -4.40
N ARG A 355 26.45 -18.69 -5.31
CA ARG A 355 27.22 -19.91 -5.11
C ARG A 355 28.38 -20.04 -6.08
N ALA A 356 29.52 -20.45 -5.55
CA ALA A 356 30.75 -20.60 -6.35
C ALA A 356 30.84 -22.00 -6.98
N ALA A 357 31.42 -22.04 -8.19
CA ALA A 357 31.78 -23.25 -8.91
C ALA A 357 33.28 -23.18 -9.16
N SER A 358 33.99 -24.27 -8.89
CA SER A 358 35.46 -24.28 -8.90
C SER A 358 36.07 -24.23 -10.28
N ARG A 359 35.35 -24.68 -11.31
CA ARG A 359 35.84 -24.76 -12.68
C ARG A 359 34.99 -23.87 -13.58
N ALA A 360 35.65 -23.20 -14.53
CA ALA A 360 34.96 -22.45 -15.56
C ALA A 360 34.01 -23.37 -16.33
N GLY A 361 32.76 -22.96 -16.52
CA GLY A 361 31.72 -23.76 -17.18
C GLY A 361 30.91 -24.68 -16.28
N ASP A 362 31.33 -24.91 -15.02
CA ASP A 362 30.58 -25.78 -14.11
C ASP A 362 29.25 -25.14 -13.68
N ALA A 363 29.22 -23.82 -13.47
CA ALA A 363 28.00 -23.10 -13.09
C ALA A 363 26.89 -23.27 -14.16
N GLU A 364 27.27 -23.16 -15.43
CA GLU A 364 26.39 -23.38 -16.58
C GLU A 364 25.87 -24.81 -16.63
N LEU A 365 26.76 -25.80 -16.43
CA LEU A 365 26.39 -27.21 -16.42
C LEU A 365 25.41 -27.50 -15.28
N ILE A 366 25.70 -27.01 -14.08
CA ILE A 366 24.88 -27.21 -12.89
C ILE A 366 23.50 -26.60 -13.07
N TRP A 367 23.42 -25.39 -13.62
CA TRP A 367 22.14 -24.73 -13.88
C TRP A 367 21.20 -25.57 -14.77
N ARG A 368 21.77 -26.18 -15.82
CA ARG A 368 21.03 -27.07 -16.72
C ARG A 368 20.61 -28.37 -16.05
N LEU A 369 21.37 -28.84 -15.07
CA LEU A 369 21.03 -30.03 -14.29
C LEU A 369 19.97 -29.72 -13.22
N LEU A 370 19.97 -28.52 -12.64
CA LEU A 370 18.97 -28.07 -11.66
C LEU A 370 17.58 -27.93 -12.28
N THR A 371 17.50 -27.33 -13.47
CA THR A 371 16.26 -27.05 -14.22
C THR A 371 15.57 -28.28 -14.80
N GLN A 372 16.19 -29.46 -14.73
CA GLN A 372 15.58 -30.70 -15.22
C GLN A 372 14.59 -31.29 -14.21
N PRO A 373 13.42 -31.75 -14.67
CA PRO A 373 12.44 -32.42 -13.83
C PRO A 373 12.93 -33.82 -13.44
N TYR A 374 12.50 -34.26 -12.26
CA TYR A 374 12.83 -35.56 -11.67
C TYR A 374 12.44 -36.78 -12.50
N THR A 375 11.53 -36.61 -13.48
CA THR A 375 10.97 -37.69 -14.30
C THR A 375 11.83 -38.04 -15.52
N THR A 376 12.88 -37.27 -15.82
CA THR A 376 13.72 -37.47 -17.00
C THR A 376 14.72 -38.62 -16.79
N GLN A 377 14.24 -39.87 -16.84
CA GLN A 377 15.09 -41.08 -16.69
C GLN A 377 16.08 -41.28 -17.86
N VAL A 378 15.97 -40.51 -18.95
CA VAL A 378 16.76 -40.68 -20.17
C VAL A 378 17.98 -39.75 -20.16
N ALA A 379 19.10 -40.27 -19.66
CA ALA A 379 20.41 -39.60 -19.58
C ALA A 379 20.91 -39.02 -20.93
N SER A 380 20.48 -39.55 -22.08
CA SER A 380 20.84 -39.01 -23.40
C SER A 380 20.14 -37.70 -23.76
N ARG A 381 19.07 -37.32 -23.04
CA ARG A 381 18.43 -35.99 -23.10
C ARG A 381 18.85 -35.07 -21.94
N ALA A 382 19.66 -35.54 -20.99
CA ALA A 382 20.07 -34.81 -19.78
C ALA A 382 21.01 -33.62 -20.03
N ILE A 383 21.40 -33.37 -21.28
CA ILE A 383 22.09 -32.16 -21.71
C ILE A 383 21.24 -31.52 -22.80
N ASN A 384 19.94 -31.33 -22.53
CA ASN A 384 19.05 -30.59 -23.43
C ASN A 384 19.64 -29.17 -23.63
N PRO A 385 19.91 -28.70 -24.86
CA PRO A 385 20.54 -27.40 -25.11
C PRO A 385 19.76 -26.22 -24.51
N ASN A 386 18.48 -26.40 -24.21
CA ASN A 386 17.63 -25.31 -23.76
C ASN A 386 16.81 -25.70 -22.49
N PRO A 387 17.17 -25.18 -21.30
CA PRO A 387 16.46 -25.49 -20.05
C PRO A 387 15.05 -24.88 -19.98
N TRP A 388 14.68 -23.99 -20.91
CA TRP A 388 13.29 -23.52 -21.06
C TRP A 388 12.32 -24.63 -21.47
N HIS A 389 12.82 -25.74 -22.05
CA HIS A 389 11.96 -26.88 -22.40
C HIS A 389 11.29 -27.54 -21.21
N PHE A 390 11.76 -27.27 -19.99
CA PHE A 390 11.27 -27.89 -18.76
C PHE A 390 10.46 -26.93 -17.87
N SER A 391 10.28 -25.68 -18.30
CA SER A 391 9.44 -24.70 -17.61
C SER A 391 8.20 -24.39 -18.42
N ASP A 392 7.07 -24.19 -17.75
CA ASP A 392 5.82 -23.73 -18.38
C ASP A 392 5.68 -22.21 -18.29
N THR A 393 6.51 -21.56 -17.45
CA THR A 393 6.51 -20.11 -17.28
C THR A 393 7.94 -19.55 -17.22
N VAL A 394 8.11 -18.29 -17.61
CA VAL A 394 9.37 -17.57 -17.42
C VAL A 394 9.15 -16.16 -16.90
N ASP A 395 10.04 -15.70 -16.01
CA ASP A 395 10.09 -14.28 -15.66
C ASP A 395 10.75 -13.48 -16.79
N LEU A 396 10.00 -12.58 -17.40
CA LEU A 396 10.53 -11.72 -18.47
C LEU A 396 11.66 -10.81 -18.02
N ALA A 397 11.64 -10.38 -16.76
CA ALA A 397 12.74 -9.61 -16.23
C ALA A 397 14.04 -10.44 -16.24
N PHE A 398 13.96 -11.77 -16.11
CA PHE A 398 15.12 -12.69 -16.18
C PHE A 398 15.75 -12.70 -17.56
N ILE A 399 14.93 -12.82 -18.60
CA ILE A 399 15.39 -12.80 -19.99
C ILE A 399 15.95 -11.41 -20.35
N CYS A 400 15.22 -10.35 -20.04
CA CYS A 400 15.49 -9.01 -20.56
C CYS A 400 16.43 -8.16 -19.69
N SER A 401 17.05 -8.73 -18.66
CA SER A 401 17.94 -7.95 -17.80
C SER A 401 19.33 -7.72 -18.37
N ASN A 402 19.88 -6.55 -18.04
CA ASN A 402 21.28 -6.18 -18.31
C ASN A 402 22.25 -6.82 -17.30
N ALA A 403 21.98 -8.04 -16.85
CA ALA A 403 22.93 -8.80 -16.03
C ALA A 403 24.06 -9.33 -16.92
N GLU A 404 25.28 -9.40 -16.37
CA GLU A 404 26.42 -10.06 -17.02
C GLU A 404 26.03 -11.49 -17.39
N ARG A 405 26.38 -11.94 -18.60
CA ARG A 405 25.95 -13.23 -19.16
C ARG A 405 27.11 -14.17 -19.37
N SER A 406 26.83 -15.48 -19.44
CA SER A 406 27.86 -16.48 -19.70
C SER A 406 28.57 -16.22 -21.02
N MET A 407 29.90 -16.22 -21.02
CA MET A 407 30.70 -16.04 -22.23
C MET A 407 30.79 -17.34 -23.08
N LEU A 408 30.16 -18.43 -22.63
CA LEU A 408 30.23 -19.70 -23.35
C LEU A 408 29.35 -19.69 -24.61
N PRO A 409 29.87 -20.14 -25.77
CA PRO A 409 29.11 -20.20 -27.01
C PRO A 409 27.79 -20.97 -26.85
N GLY A 410 26.67 -20.34 -27.22
CA GLY A 410 25.32 -20.90 -27.10
C GLY A 410 24.63 -20.71 -25.74
N TYR A 411 25.32 -20.11 -24.75
CA TYR A 411 24.80 -19.94 -23.37
C TYR A 411 24.82 -18.49 -22.86
N CYS A 412 25.19 -17.53 -23.70
CA CYS A 412 25.15 -16.07 -23.51
C CYS A 412 23.81 -15.44 -23.05
N TRP A 413 22.75 -16.22 -22.97
CA TRP A 413 21.46 -15.78 -22.44
C TRP A 413 21.30 -16.14 -20.95
N MET A 414 22.12 -17.08 -20.46
CA MET A 414 22.22 -17.42 -19.05
C MET A 414 22.98 -16.31 -18.31
N PRO A 415 22.54 -15.92 -17.09
CA PRO A 415 23.34 -15.06 -16.23
C PRO A 415 24.73 -15.66 -15.98
N ALA A 416 25.77 -14.84 -16.05
CA ALA A 416 27.08 -15.20 -15.52
C ALA A 416 26.97 -15.39 -14.00
N GLN A 417 27.84 -16.25 -13.45
CA GLN A 417 27.88 -16.58 -12.03
C GLN A 417 27.94 -15.34 -11.10
N THR A 418 28.51 -14.24 -11.58
CA THR A 418 28.62 -12.94 -10.90
C THR A 418 27.43 -11.99 -11.13
N GLY A 419 26.64 -12.21 -12.18
CA GLY A 419 25.64 -11.25 -12.68
C GLY A 419 24.20 -11.47 -12.22
N ALA A 420 23.85 -12.68 -11.77
CA ALA A 420 22.45 -12.99 -11.40
C ALA A 420 21.93 -12.22 -10.16
N MET A 421 22.82 -11.73 -9.28
CA MET A 421 22.39 -10.79 -8.22
C MET A 421 22.06 -9.40 -8.77
N ALA A 422 22.77 -8.92 -9.79
CA ALA A 422 22.44 -7.66 -10.46
C ALA A 422 21.09 -7.74 -11.18
N TRP A 423 20.71 -8.94 -11.63
CA TRP A 423 19.37 -9.23 -12.12
C TRP A 423 18.31 -9.10 -11.01
N ALA A 424 18.46 -9.81 -9.89
CA ALA A 424 17.50 -9.79 -8.78
C ALA A 424 17.24 -8.36 -8.25
N ARG A 425 18.29 -7.54 -8.11
CA ARG A 425 18.18 -6.11 -7.73
C ARG A 425 17.38 -5.25 -8.70
N ARG A 426 17.33 -5.61 -9.98
CA ARG A 426 16.71 -4.82 -11.05
C ARG A 426 15.34 -5.35 -11.49
N ALA A 427 14.95 -6.55 -11.07
CA ALA A 427 13.78 -7.29 -11.52
C ALA A 427 12.52 -7.14 -10.64
N HIS A 428 12.53 -6.29 -9.61
CA HIS A 428 11.34 -6.06 -8.78
C HIS A 428 10.17 -5.52 -9.62
N GLY A 429 9.10 -6.32 -9.74
CA GLY A 429 7.91 -6.02 -10.54
C GLY A 429 7.74 -6.84 -11.82
N GLY A 430 8.58 -7.86 -12.06
CA GLY A 430 8.53 -8.72 -13.24
C GLY A 430 7.19 -9.43 -13.44
N ILE A 431 6.68 -9.41 -14.67
CA ILE A 431 5.46 -10.10 -15.08
C ILE A 431 5.84 -11.51 -15.52
N ARG A 432 5.15 -12.53 -14.97
CA ARG A 432 5.33 -13.91 -15.41
C ARG A 432 4.71 -14.11 -16.80
N ALA A 433 5.45 -14.73 -17.71
CA ALA A 433 4.98 -15.16 -19.02
C ALA A 433 4.69 -16.66 -19.06
N GLU A 434 3.65 -17.05 -19.79
CA GLU A 434 3.41 -18.44 -20.15
C GLU A 434 4.26 -18.83 -21.36
N ILE A 435 4.90 -20.00 -21.30
CA ILE A 435 5.67 -20.58 -22.40
C ILE A 435 4.74 -21.48 -23.21
N VAL A 436 4.39 -21.06 -24.42
CA VAL A 436 3.65 -21.89 -25.39
C VAL A 436 4.66 -22.63 -26.27
N ARG A 437 4.68 -23.97 -26.16
CA ARG A 437 5.63 -24.83 -26.85
C ARG A 437 5.10 -25.23 -28.22
N THR A 438 5.74 -24.78 -29.30
CA THR A 438 5.58 -25.32 -30.67
C THR A 438 6.95 -25.84 -31.16
N THR A 439 7.14 -26.08 -32.46
CA THR A 439 8.49 -26.28 -33.05
C THR A 439 9.42 -25.08 -32.80
N ASN A 440 8.85 -23.92 -32.46
CA ASN A 440 9.51 -22.73 -31.90
C ASN A 440 8.96 -22.43 -30.49
N VAL A 441 9.70 -21.68 -29.67
CA VAL A 441 9.24 -21.32 -28.31
C VAL A 441 8.55 -19.95 -28.35
N HIS A 442 7.29 -19.90 -27.93
CA HIS A 442 6.51 -18.66 -27.80
C HIS A 442 6.33 -18.29 -26.32
N LEU A 443 6.38 -17.00 -26.00
CA LEU A 443 6.10 -16.42 -24.69
C LEU A 443 4.84 -15.54 -24.78
N ARG A 444 3.92 -15.69 -23.83
CA ARG A 444 2.68 -14.91 -23.76
C ARG A 444 2.60 -14.16 -22.44
N SER A 445 2.60 -12.82 -22.44
CA SER A 445 2.42 -12.05 -21.18
C SER A 445 2.09 -10.55 -21.36
N LYS A 446 1.79 -9.87 -20.24
CA LYS A 446 1.84 -8.39 -20.19
C LYS A 446 3.31 -7.94 -20.11
N TRP A 447 3.64 -6.75 -20.59
CA TRP A 447 4.98 -6.12 -20.44
C TRP A 447 4.84 -4.78 -19.70
N TYR A 448 5.80 -4.47 -18.81
CA TYR A 448 5.94 -3.16 -18.17
C TYR A 448 7.40 -2.71 -18.29
N ALA A 449 7.63 -1.48 -18.75
CA ALA A 449 8.95 -0.86 -18.75
C ALA A 449 9.29 -0.32 -17.36
N LYS A 450 10.59 -0.35 -17.02
CA LYS A 450 11.14 0.01 -15.69
C LYS A 450 10.91 1.47 -15.25
N HIS A 451 10.48 2.34 -16.16
CA HIS A 451 9.98 3.65 -15.81
C HIS A 451 8.46 3.55 -15.83
N GLY A 452 7.78 3.74 -14.70
CA GLY A 452 6.33 3.57 -14.51
C GLY A 452 5.38 4.38 -15.43
N LYS A 453 5.87 4.91 -16.56
CA LYS A 453 5.08 5.12 -17.75
C LYS A 453 4.91 3.76 -18.44
N ALA A 454 3.67 3.26 -18.46
CA ALA A 454 3.31 2.33 -19.52
C ALA A 454 3.79 2.96 -20.84
N VAL A 455 4.70 2.30 -21.55
CA VAL A 455 4.91 2.65 -22.96
C VAL A 455 3.58 2.30 -23.59
N ASP A 456 2.73 3.30 -23.80
CA ASP A 456 1.54 3.12 -24.59
C ASP A 456 2.05 2.71 -25.97
N LEU A 457 1.86 1.44 -26.34
CA LEU A 457 2.27 0.94 -27.66
C LEU A 457 1.60 1.75 -28.78
N GLN A 458 0.51 2.47 -28.50
CA GLN A 458 -0.13 3.42 -29.41
C GLN A 458 0.61 4.77 -29.52
N SER A 459 1.43 5.12 -28.52
CA SER A 459 2.27 6.35 -28.49
C SER A 459 3.58 6.23 -29.26
N LEU A 460 3.98 5.01 -29.62
CA LEU A 460 4.92 4.78 -30.72
C LEU A 460 4.20 5.16 -32.01
N LYS A 461 4.10 6.47 -32.28
CA LYS A 461 3.64 6.95 -33.58
C LYS A 461 4.56 6.32 -34.62
N PRO A 462 4.01 5.71 -35.70
CA PRO A 462 4.84 5.31 -36.81
C PRO A 462 5.57 6.56 -37.29
N ALA A 463 6.88 6.61 -37.07
CA ALA A 463 7.71 7.57 -37.76
C ALA A 463 7.56 7.20 -39.24
N SER A 464 6.74 7.97 -39.95
CA SER A 464 6.61 7.86 -41.39
C SER A 464 8.02 8.01 -41.97
N GLN A 465 8.48 6.94 -42.62
CA GLN A 465 9.72 6.84 -43.39
C GLN A 465 11.02 6.68 -42.58
N ILE A 466 11.31 5.44 -42.19
CA ILE A 466 12.69 4.93 -42.16
C ILE A 466 12.79 3.85 -43.23
N ASN A 467 13.83 3.92 -44.05
CA ASN A 467 14.05 3.08 -45.23
C ASN A 467 13.87 1.58 -44.93
N GLU A 468 13.00 0.94 -45.69
CA GLU A 468 12.38 -0.35 -45.41
C GLU A 468 13.24 -1.60 -45.70
N SER A 469 14.53 -1.48 -46.06
CA SER A 469 15.21 -2.61 -46.74
C SER A 469 16.14 -3.45 -45.88
N SER A 470 17.10 -2.89 -45.12
CA SER A 470 18.21 -3.73 -44.62
C SER A 470 17.84 -4.62 -43.44
N ALA A 471 17.18 -4.10 -42.42
CA ALA A 471 16.88 -4.84 -41.20
C ALA A 471 15.77 -5.90 -41.42
N VAL A 472 14.75 -5.58 -42.22
CA VAL A 472 13.69 -6.52 -42.61
C VAL A 472 14.25 -7.66 -43.46
N GLN A 473 15.09 -7.34 -44.46
CA GLN A 473 15.77 -8.38 -45.26
C GLN A 473 16.73 -9.22 -44.42
N HIS A 474 17.40 -8.61 -43.43
CA HIS A 474 18.27 -9.33 -42.52
C HIS A 474 17.49 -10.32 -41.64
N LEU A 475 16.32 -9.92 -41.11
CA LEU A 475 15.47 -10.81 -40.32
C LEU A 475 14.87 -11.94 -41.17
N LYS A 476 14.44 -11.64 -42.41
CA LYS A 476 13.99 -12.65 -43.39
C LYS A 476 15.10 -13.65 -43.68
N TRP A 477 16.31 -13.16 -43.97
CA TRP A 477 17.48 -14.01 -44.17
C TRP A 477 17.78 -14.89 -42.95
N LYS A 478 17.73 -14.35 -41.73
CA LYS A 478 17.90 -15.13 -40.50
C LYS A 478 16.88 -16.26 -40.41
N LEU A 479 15.60 -15.97 -40.72
CA LEU A 479 14.51 -16.93 -40.67
C LEU A 479 14.70 -18.05 -41.71
N ASP A 480 15.03 -17.68 -42.94
CA ASP A 480 15.21 -18.61 -44.06
C ASP A 480 16.49 -19.44 -43.91
N SER A 481 17.53 -18.88 -43.28
CA SER A 481 18.84 -19.54 -43.12
C SER A 481 18.79 -20.77 -42.21
N ARG A 482 17.79 -20.89 -41.33
CA ARG A 482 17.76 -21.85 -40.21
C ARG A 482 19.02 -21.82 -39.33
N ALA A 483 19.84 -20.80 -39.48
CA ALA A 483 21.06 -20.60 -38.71
C ALA A 483 20.78 -19.83 -37.41
N PHE A 484 19.51 -19.51 -37.13
CA PHE A 484 19.07 -18.76 -35.97
C PHE A 484 17.85 -19.41 -35.29
N ASP A 485 17.85 -19.46 -33.96
CA ASP A 485 16.68 -19.78 -33.15
C ASP A 485 15.89 -18.49 -32.89
N PHE A 486 14.57 -18.63 -32.79
CA PHE A 486 13.63 -17.53 -32.61
C PHE A 486 12.84 -17.68 -31.30
N LEU A 487 12.67 -16.57 -30.60
CA LEU A 487 11.81 -16.45 -29.42
C LEU A 487 10.80 -15.33 -29.67
N PHE A 488 9.51 -15.65 -29.55
CA PHE A 488 8.42 -14.71 -29.83
C PHE A 488 7.73 -14.33 -28.53
N ALA A 489 7.54 -13.04 -28.23
CA ALA A 489 6.85 -12.59 -27.03
C ALA A 489 5.64 -11.70 -27.35
N HIS A 490 4.43 -12.07 -26.90
CA HIS A 490 3.21 -11.29 -27.10
C HIS A 490 3.00 -10.28 -25.95
N PRO A 491 2.79 -8.97 -26.20
CA PRO A 491 2.48 -7.97 -25.18
C PRO A 491 0.97 -7.85 -24.94
N VAL A 492 0.53 -8.06 -23.69
CA VAL A 492 -0.87 -7.91 -23.28
C VAL A 492 -1.10 -6.57 -22.56
N SER A 493 -2.13 -5.81 -22.95
CA SER A 493 -2.52 -4.55 -22.31
C SER A 493 -3.29 -4.78 -21.00
N PRO A 494 -3.18 -3.90 -19.98
CA PRO A 494 -4.02 -3.95 -18.78
C PRO A 494 -5.52 -3.99 -19.08
N ALA A 495 -5.96 -3.26 -20.12
CA ALA A 495 -7.36 -3.11 -20.51
C ALA A 495 -7.99 -4.36 -21.15
N ASP A 496 -7.17 -5.35 -21.53
CA ASP A 496 -7.60 -6.53 -22.28
C ASP A 496 -7.68 -7.81 -21.42
N GLN A 497 -7.75 -7.71 -20.09
CA GLN A 497 -7.96 -8.89 -19.24
C GLN A 497 -9.29 -9.56 -19.53
N GLY A 498 -9.24 -10.86 -19.85
CA GLY A 498 -10.42 -11.68 -20.12
C GLY A 498 -10.98 -11.57 -21.54
N LYS A 499 -10.32 -10.82 -22.43
CA LYS A 499 -10.68 -10.74 -23.86
C LYS A 499 -9.66 -11.50 -24.71
N PRO A 500 -10.06 -12.15 -25.81
CA PRO A 500 -9.11 -12.69 -26.78
C PRO A 500 -8.22 -11.54 -27.28
N PRO A 501 -6.90 -11.79 -27.49
CA PRO A 501 -5.95 -10.74 -27.83
C PRO A 501 -6.40 -9.99 -29.08
N LYS A 502 -6.49 -8.66 -29.00
CA LYS A 502 -6.89 -7.79 -30.12
C LYS A 502 -5.74 -7.43 -31.06
N THR A 503 -4.50 -7.76 -30.69
CA THR A 503 -3.31 -7.36 -31.44
C THR A 503 -2.47 -8.57 -31.78
N ASP A 504 -2.13 -8.75 -33.05
CA ASP A 504 -1.29 -9.85 -33.54
C ASP A 504 0.22 -9.56 -33.45
N LYS A 505 0.61 -8.54 -32.69
CA LYS A 505 2.00 -8.07 -32.61
C LYS A 505 2.80 -8.89 -31.61
N VAL A 506 3.94 -9.42 -32.03
CA VAL A 506 4.90 -10.17 -31.20
C VAL A 506 6.30 -9.55 -31.30
N ILE A 507 7.01 -9.52 -30.18
CA ILE A 507 8.42 -9.16 -30.14
C ILE A 507 9.23 -10.38 -30.58
N VAL A 508 10.09 -10.20 -31.58
CA VAL A 508 10.98 -11.25 -32.11
C VAL A 508 12.37 -11.04 -31.56
N MET A 509 12.87 -12.04 -30.85
CA MET A 509 14.27 -12.13 -30.47
C MET A 509 14.93 -13.24 -31.29
N THR A 510 16.16 -13.02 -31.75
CA THR A 510 16.91 -14.05 -32.51
C THR A 510 18.26 -14.34 -31.88
N ARG A 511 18.71 -15.59 -31.98
CA ARG A 511 20.09 -15.99 -31.66
C ARG A 511 20.62 -16.93 -32.75
N PRO A 512 21.91 -16.98 -33.06
CA PRO A 512 22.46 -18.00 -33.96
C PRO A 512 22.36 -19.42 -33.36
N CYS A 513 21.93 -20.43 -34.14
CA CYS A 513 21.84 -21.85 -33.74
C CYS A 513 23.21 -22.50 -33.51
N HIS A 514 24.25 -22.05 -34.23
CA HIS A 514 25.61 -22.58 -34.14
C HIS A 514 26.65 -21.50 -34.44
N ALA A 515 27.55 -21.23 -33.49
CA ALA A 515 28.78 -20.51 -33.78
C ALA A 515 29.69 -21.44 -34.59
N LEU A 516 29.62 -21.37 -35.92
CA LEU A 516 30.65 -21.94 -36.78
C LEU A 516 31.96 -21.17 -36.50
N HIS A 517 32.96 -21.92 -36.04
CA HIS A 517 34.21 -21.47 -35.44
C HIS A 517 35.19 -20.69 -36.37
N SER A 518 34.74 -20.10 -37.48
CA SER A 518 35.65 -19.75 -38.59
C SER A 518 35.63 -18.32 -39.11
N PHE A 519 35.00 -17.34 -38.45
CA PHE A 519 35.16 -15.93 -38.85
C PHE A 519 35.81 -15.10 -37.74
N GLY A 520 37.06 -14.73 -37.98
CA GLY A 520 37.81 -13.81 -37.14
C GLY A 520 37.29 -12.38 -37.25
N GLN A 521 37.53 -11.64 -36.17
CA GLN A 521 37.28 -10.20 -35.94
C GLN A 521 35.86 -9.79 -35.51
N ASN A 522 35.77 -9.38 -34.24
CA ASN A 522 34.88 -8.35 -33.69
C ASN A 522 33.38 -8.42 -34.02
N ILE A 523 32.80 -9.61 -34.15
CA ILE A 523 31.35 -9.75 -34.18
C ILE A 523 30.84 -9.84 -32.75
N LEU A 524 30.01 -8.86 -32.39
CA LEU A 524 29.19 -8.80 -31.18
C LEU A 524 28.67 -10.18 -30.78
N GLU A 525 28.78 -10.44 -29.48
CA GLU A 525 28.43 -11.69 -28.79
C GLU A 525 27.13 -12.35 -29.27
N PRO A 526 27.00 -13.69 -29.16
CA PRO A 526 25.86 -14.44 -29.66
C PRO A 526 24.59 -14.25 -28.81
N LEU A 527 24.37 -13.08 -28.20
CA LEU A 527 23.21 -12.74 -27.37
C LEU A 527 21.90 -12.96 -28.12
N TRP A 528 20.80 -13.19 -27.38
CA TRP A 528 19.47 -12.95 -27.96
C TRP A 528 19.35 -11.46 -28.23
N HIS A 529 19.37 -11.09 -29.49
CA HIS A 529 19.19 -9.71 -29.89
C HIS A 529 17.70 -9.43 -29.94
N TRP A 530 17.28 -8.34 -29.31
CA TRP A 530 15.99 -7.76 -29.62
C TRP A 530 16.06 -7.22 -31.04
N GLU A 531 15.31 -7.81 -31.95
CA GLU A 531 15.41 -7.44 -33.37
C GLU A 531 14.24 -6.53 -33.77
N ALA A 532 13.01 -6.94 -33.45
CA ALA A 532 11.83 -6.27 -33.99
C ALA A 532 10.55 -6.57 -33.20
N MET A 533 9.53 -5.75 -33.42
CA MET A 533 8.13 -6.11 -33.18
C MET A 533 7.50 -6.43 -34.54
N VAL A 534 6.86 -7.59 -34.68
CA VAL A 534 6.31 -8.13 -35.93
C VAL A 534 4.83 -8.42 -35.75
N GLU A 535 4.01 -8.14 -36.77
CA GLU A 535 2.57 -8.43 -36.78
C GLU A 535 2.32 -9.79 -37.44
N LEU A 536 1.75 -10.73 -36.71
CA LEU A 536 1.43 -12.07 -37.22
C LEU A 536 0.14 -12.03 -38.05
N GLY A 537 0.15 -12.55 -39.27
CA GLY A 537 -1.07 -12.66 -40.07
C GLY A 537 -2.09 -13.65 -39.49
N THR A 538 -1.62 -14.65 -38.74
CA THR A 538 -2.43 -15.64 -38.02
C THR A 538 -1.65 -16.16 -36.79
N PRO A 539 -2.30 -16.46 -35.65
CA PRO A 539 -1.62 -16.90 -34.42
C PRO A 539 -0.83 -18.21 -34.51
N GLU A 540 -1.06 -19.02 -35.55
CA GLU A 540 -0.65 -20.43 -35.60
C GLU A 540 0.57 -20.72 -36.49
N GLU A 541 0.98 -19.81 -37.39
CA GLU A 541 2.17 -19.98 -38.23
C GLU A 541 2.96 -18.68 -38.45
N PHE A 542 4.26 -18.68 -38.15
CA PHE A 542 5.18 -17.57 -38.48
C PHE A 542 5.89 -17.84 -39.81
N LYS A 543 5.74 -16.92 -40.77
CA LYS A 543 6.36 -16.98 -42.10
C LYS A 543 7.13 -15.70 -42.38
N ALA A 544 8.15 -15.76 -43.24
CA ALA A 544 8.96 -14.59 -43.63
C ALA A 544 8.11 -13.42 -44.15
N GLU A 545 6.98 -13.73 -44.78
CA GLU A 545 6.00 -12.78 -45.30
C GLU A 545 5.24 -11.99 -44.22
N HIS A 546 5.21 -12.45 -42.97
CA HIS A 546 4.56 -11.75 -41.84
C HIS A 546 5.41 -10.59 -41.28
N ILE A 547 6.66 -10.39 -41.71
CA ILE A 547 7.51 -9.29 -41.24
C ILE A 547 7.08 -7.97 -41.93
N THR A 548 6.13 -7.25 -41.34
CA THR A 548 5.74 -5.89 -41.73
C THR A 548 6.58 -4.85 -40.97
N THR A 549 7.10 -3.85 -41.70
CA THR A 549 7.88 -2.66 -41.25
C THR A 549 8.53 -2.69 -39.85
N LEU A 550 9.85 -2.82 -39.82
CA LEU A 550 10.68 -2.86 -38.62
C LEU A 550 10.94 -1.44 -38.07
N ASN A 551 10.55 -1.16 -36.82
CA ASN A 551 10.86 0.08 -36.12
C ASN A 551 11.79 -0.19 -34.93
N ILE A 552 13.03 0.31 -35.01
CA ILE A 552 14.01 0.24 -33.91
C ILE A 552 13.91 1.53 -33.09
N GLY A 553 13.63 1.41 -31.79
CA GLY A 553 13.77 2.49 -30.83
C GLY A 553 14.99 2.25 -29.94
N PHE A 554 16.09 2.97 -30.17
CA PHE A 554 17.17 3.14 -29.21
C PHE A 554 17.47 4.64 -29.10
N GLU A 555 17.09 5.26 -27.98
CA GLU A 555 17.76 6.49 -27.52
C GLU A 555 19.11 6.06 -26.94
N HIS A 556 20.16 6.19 -27.74
CA HIS A 556 21.53 6.09 -27.29
C HIS A 556 22.00 7.50 -26.94
N ASP A 557 21.97 7.88 -25.66
CA ASP A 557 22.63 9.12 -25.20
C ASP A 557 24.15 8.92 -25.30
N GLN A 558 24.68 9.17 -26.49
CA GLN A 558 26.08 9.46 -26.76
C GLN A 558 26.19 10.96 -27.05
N THR A 559 26.38 11.78 -26.02
CA THR A 559 26.84 13.17 -26.21
C THR A 559 28.36 13.22 -26.07
N ALA A 560 29.04 12.87 -27.17
CA ALA A 560 30.42 13.28 -27.44
C ALA A 560 30.50 13.87 -28.85
N ALA A 561 30.62 15.20 -28.89
CA ALA A 561 31.22 16.02 -29.96
C ALA A 561 30.75 15.88 -31.42
N SER A 562 30.02 16.89 -31.93
CA SER A 562 30.55 17.79 -32.98
C SER A 562 29.63 18.98 -33.26
N LEU A 563 30.18 20.19 -33.11
CA LEU A 563 29.67 21.46 -33.62
C LEU A 563 29.58 21.46 -35.16
N LYS A 564 28.51 22.03 -35.74
CA LYS A 564 28.55 23.29 -36.50
C LYS A 564 27.21 23.67 -37.16
N GLU A 565 26.92 24.97 -37.06
CA GLU A 565 26.11 25.83 -37.93
C GLU A 565 24.60 25.56 -38.07
N LEU A 566 23.79 26.40 -37.40
CA LEU A 566 22.88 27.30 -38.12
C LEU A 566 22.55 28.52 -37.25
N ASP A 567 22.93 29.70 -37.75
CA ASP A 567 22.63 31.02 -37.21
C ASP A 567 21.13 31.34 -37.32
N GLN A 568 20.50 31.70 -36.19
CA GLN A 568 19.65 32.90 -35.99
C GLN A 568 19.05 32.89 -34.56
N PRO A 569 19.02 34.02 -33.82
CA PRO A 569 18.57 34.04 -32.44
C PRO A 569 17.06 34.36 -32.32
N PRO A 570 16.26 33.57 -31.59
CA PRO A 570 14.96 34.01 -31.08
C PRO A 570 15.13 34.62 -29.66
N PRO A 571 14.15 35.40 -29.19
CA PRO A 571 14.35 36.43 -28.18
C PRO A 571 14.61 35.85 -26.78
N GLN A 572 15.57 36.47 -26.08
CA GLN A 572 15.92 36.16 -24.70
C GLN A 572 14.75 36.49 -23.75
N SER A 573 14.04 35.47 -23.29
CA SER A 573 13.38 35.50 -21.98
C SER A 573 14.18 34.64 -21.02
N HIS A 574 15.03 35.26 -20.21
CA HIS A 574 15.74 34.58 -19.13
C HIS A 574 14.71 34.02 -18.12
N PRO A 575 14.72 32.71 -17.80
CA PRO A 575 14.11 32.24 -16.57
C PRO A 575 14.93 32.79 -15.39
N PRO A 576 14.30 33.17 -14.27
CA PRO A 576 15.05 33.65 -13.11
C PRO A 576 15.99 32.54 -12.63
N SER A 577 17.26 32.89 -12.49
CA SER A 577 18.29 31.96 -12.02
C SER A 577 17.94 31.50 -10.61
N MET A 578 18.23 30.23 -10.35
CA MET A 578 18.06 29.54 -9.06
C MET A 578 18.69 30.30 -7.86
N TRP A 579 19.56 31.28 -8.13
CA TRP A 579 20.18 32.16 -7.15
C TRP A 579 19.28 33.30 -6.64
N GLN A 580 18.29 33.77 -7.41
CA GLN A 580 17.32 34.78 -6.91
C GLN A 580 16.30 34.17 -5.91
N SER A 581 16.04 32.86 -5.99
CA SER A 581 15.30 32.13 -4.96
C SER A 581 16.12 31.94 -3.68
N ALA A 582 17.46 31.85 -3.78
CA ALA A 582 18.33 31.75 -2.61
C ALA A 582 18.38 33.08 -1.84
N ASP A 583 18.45 34.23 -2.52
CA ASP A 583 18.42 35.54 -1.85
C ASP A 583 17.07 35.83 -1.19
N SER A 584 15.97 35.39 -1.79
CA SER A 584 14.64 35.45 -1.17
C SER A 584 14.54 34.52 0.04
N PHE A 585 15.23 33.38 0.03
CA PHE A 585 15.32 32.43 1.14
C PHE A 585 16.23 32.94 2.28
N PHE A 586 17.30 33.68 1.95
CA PHE A 586 18.17 34.31 2.93
C PHE A 586 17.55 35.59 3.53
N LEU A 587 16.82 36.41 2.77
CA LEU A 587 15.99 37.49 3.31
C LEU A 587 14.84 36.94 4.18
N PHE A 588 14.28 35.79 3.80
CA PHE A 588 13.32 35.02 4.59
C PHE A 588 13.94 34.62 5.93
N LEU A 589 15.11 33.98 5.98
CA LEU A 589 15.81 33.68 7.25
C LEU A 589 16.16 34.94 8.07
N HIS A 590 16.53 36.03 7.42
CA HIS A 590 16.90 37.28 8.10
C HIS A 590 15.71 37.93 8.83
N SER A 591 14.49 37.77 8.29
CA SER A 591 13.24 38.24 8.92
C SER A 591 12.81 37.39 10.12
N PHE A 592 13.38 36.19 10.28
CA PHE A 592 13.10 35.26 11.39
C PHE A 592 14.11 35.36 12.55
N ARG A 593 15.10 36.27 12.49
CA ARG A 593 16.10 36.43 13.55
C ARG A 593 15.51 36.60 14.94
N TYR A 594 14.38 37.31 15.09
CA TYR A 594 13.74 37.52 16.39
C TYR A 594 12.90 36.33 16.88
N PRO A 595 11.97 35.74 16.11
CA PRO A 595 11.21 34.58 16.57
C PRO A 595 12.04 33.28 16.67
N LEU A 596 13.00 33.04 15.77
CA LEU A 596 13.94 31.92 15.93
C LEU A 596 14.88 32.16 17.11
N ALA A 597 15.33 33.40 17.38
CA ALA A 597 16.08 33.69 18.60
C ALA A 597 15.24 33.47 19.85
N VAL A 598 13.94 33.79 19.86
CA VAL A 598 13.06 33.51 21.03
C VAL A 598 12.85 32.01 21.22
N ILE A 599 12.68 31.23 20.14
CA ILE A 599 12.59 29.77 20.20
C ILE A 599 13.94 29.17 20.63
N PHE A 600 15.05 29.70 20.13
CA PHE A 600 16.40 29.25 20.47
C PHE A 600 16.77 29.64 21.90
N ILE A 601 16.35 30.82 22.38
CA ILE A 601 16.49 31.26 23.77
C ILE A 601 15.62 30.39 24.68
N ALA A 602 14.38 30.08 24.30
CA ALA A 602 13.52 29.16 25.06
C ALA A 602 14.10 27.74 25.10
N MET A 603 14.64 27.23 23.99
CA MET A 603 15.30 25.92 23.93
C MET A 603 16.65 25.90 24.66
N ALA A 604 17.41 27.00 24.61
CA ALA A 604 18.66 27.17 25.35
C ALA A 604 18.41 27.33 26.85
N PHE A 605 17.30 27.95 27.26
CA PHE A 605 16.89 28.02 28.66
C PHE A 605 16.50 26.63 29.19
N VAL A 606 15.84 25.80 28.36
CA VAL A 606 15.53 24.40 28.68
C VAL A 606 16.79 23.53 28.75
N HIS A 607 17.78 23.74 27.89
CA HIS A 607 19.09 23.05 27.99
C HIS A 607 19.92 23.53 29.18
N GLY A 608 19.88 24.82 29.53
CA GLY A 608 20.60 25.39 30.66
C GLY A 608 20.10 24.89 32.01
N VAL A 609 18.82 24.56 32.13
CA VAL A 609 18.25 23.98 33.36
C VAL A 609 18.50 22.46 33.46
N ALA A 610 18.66 21.76 32.33
CA ALA A 610 18.96 20.32 32.29
C ALA A 610 20.45 19.98 32.55
N ALA A 611 21.35 20.97 32.39
CA ALA A 611 22.80 20.77 32.54
C ALA A 611 23.34 21.02 33.97
N ALA A 612 22.47 21.26 34.95
CA ALA A 612 22.86 21.64 36.31
C ALA A 612 22.61 20.52 37.36
N ASP A 613 23.18 19.32 37.16
CA ASP A 613 23.52 18.40 38.26
C ASP A 613 24.48 17.28 37.77
N PRO A 614 25.80 17.37 38.02
CA PRO A 614 26.75 16.33 37.59
C PRO A 614 26.77 15.05 38.46
N ASP A 615 26.10 15.02 39.62
CA ASP A 615 26.49 14.10 40.71
C ASP A 615 25.40 13.12 41.21
N GLN A 616 24.59 12.48 40.34
CA GLN A 616 23.82 11.29 40.75
C GLN A 616 23.80 10.13 39.73
N PRO A 617 24.34 8.95 40.08
CA PRO A 617 24.26 7.74 39.27
C PRO A 617 23.10 6.86 39.75
N HIS A 618 21.87 7.16 39.33
CA HIS A 618 20.79 6.17 39.34
C HIS A 618 20.01 6.27 38.03
N VAL A 619 20.39 5.42 37.09
CA VAL A 619 19.73 5.27 35.79
C VAL A 619 18.47 4.43 35.99
N ASP A 620 17.36 5.09 36.33
CA ASP A 620 16.05 4.48 36.15
C ASP A 620 15.74 4.42 34.64
N HIS A 621 15.54 3.22 34.12
CA HIS A 621 15.32 2.94 32.68
C HIS A 621 13.96 3.46 32.13
N SER A 622 13.27 4.36 32.83
CA SER A 622 11.94 4.86 32.43
C SER A 622 11.97 5.95 31.36
N GLY A 623 13.13 6.46 30.93
CA GLY A 623 13.22 7.43 29.82
C GLY A 623 12.57 8.79 30.12
N THR A 624 12.11 9.01 31.35
CA THR A 624 11.74 10.33 31.86
C THR A 624 13.00 11.04 32.30
N VAL A 625 13.31 12.20 31.73
CA VAL A 625 14.23 13.15 32.35
C VAL A 625 13.77 13.32 33.79
N SER A 626 14.58 12.88 34.77
CA SER A 626 14.27 12.99 36.18
C SER A 626 14.29 14.47 36.53
N LEU A 627 13.14 15.13 36.37
CA LEU A 627 12.91 16.49 36.86
C LEU A 627 12.66 16.40 38.36
N SER A 628 13.73 16.14 39.11
CA SER A 628 13.80 16.21 40.58
C SER A 628 13.36 17.59 41.14
N TYR A 629 13.19 18.60 40.28
CA TYR A 629 12.73 19.94 40.62
C TYR A 629 11.22 20.11 40.77
N VAL A 630 10.37 19.24 40.22
CA VAL A 630 8.90 19.42 40.30
C VAL A 630 8.31 18.52 41.39
N ARG A 631 8.58 18.87 42.66
CA ARG A 631 7.95 18.24 43.86
C ARG A 631 6.45 18.52 44.01
N LEU A 632 5.84 19.26 43.07
CA LEU A 632 4.44 19.70 43.12
C LEU A 632 3.45 18.71 42.49
N LEU A 633 3.91 17.68 41.77
CA LEU A 633 3.03 16.66 41.19
C LEU A 633 2.86 15.47 42.14
N PRO A 634 1.63 14.95 42.33
CA PRO A 634 1.32 13.88 43.30
C PRO A 634 2.10 12.58 43.03
N PRO A 635 2.22 11.68 44.04
CA PRO A 635 3.24 10.64 44.09
C PRO A 635 3.18 9.62 42.95
N GLN A 636 4.34 9.01 42.69
CA GLN A 636 4.72 8.09 41.58
C GLN A 636 3.89 6.79 41.44
N ASN A 637 2.70 6.70 42.03
CA ASN A 637 1.87 5.49 42.09
C ASN A 637 0.79 5.43 40.99
N ILE A 638 0.95 6.13 39.87
CA ILE A 638 0.04 5.99 38.73
C ILE A 638 0.44 4.73 37.93
N PRO A 639 -0.48 3.77 37.72
CA PRO A 639 -0.17 2.56 36.95
C PRO A 639 0.34 2.88 35.54
N LYS A 640 1.39 2.17 35.08
CA LYS A 640 2.00 2.38 33.74
C LYS A 640 0.97 2.37 32.60
N ILE A 641 -0.04 1.51 32.71
CA ILE A 641 -1.14 1.42 31.74
C ILE A 641 -1.85 2.76 31.53
N VAL A 642 -2.03 3.57 32.59
CA VAL A 642 -2.69 4.88 32.49
C VAL A 642 -1.87 5.84 31.64
N PHE A 643 -0.54 5.86 31.79
CA PHE A 643 0.33 6.67 30.94
C PHE A 643 0.32 6.20 29.48
N GLU A 644 0.28 4.90 29.24
CA GLU A 644 0.21 4.35 27.87
C GLU A 644 -1.10 4.73 27.18
N TRP A 645 -2.23 4.60 27.86
CA TRP A 645 -3.52 5.03 27.32
C TRP A 645 -3.63 6.55 27.19
N ALA A 646 -3.12 7.32 28.15
CA ALA A 646 -3.08 8.77 28.06
C ALA A 646 -2.20 9.28 26.92
N ALA A 647 -1.18 8.53 26.52
CA ALA A 647 -0.36 8.80 25.33
C ALA A 647 -1.09 8.45 24.03
N LEU A 648 -1.80 7.31 23.99
CA LEU A 648 -2.46 6.81 22.79
C LEU A 648 -3.79 7.49 22.48
N ILE A 649 -4.63 7.76 23.48
CA ILE A 649 -6.00 8.27 23.28
C ILE A 649 -5.99 9.64 22.55
N PRO A 650 -5.17 10.65 22.96
CA PRO A 650 -5.02 11.88 22.20
C PRO A 650 -4.65 11.65 20.74
N LEU A 651 -3.68 10.76 20.48
CA LEU A 651 -3.24 10.45 19.13
C LEU A 651 -4.37 9.81 18.31
N VAL A 652 -5.10 8.85 18.88
CA VAL A 652 -6.24 8.19 18.22
C VAL A 652 -7.38 9.17 17.95
N ILE A 653 -7.78 9.98 18.94
CA ILE A 653 -8.84 10.99 18.77
C ILE A 653 -8.48 11.96 17.64
N TYR A 654 -7.21 12.35 17.56
CA TYR A 654 -6.74 13.33 16.58
C TYR A 654 -6.50 12.71 15.19
N LEU A 655 -6.13 11.44 15.09
CA LEU A 655 -6.00 10.71 13.83
C LEU A 655 -7.35 10.25 13.25
N ALA A 656 -8.35 9.96 14.09
CA ALA A 656 -9.63 9.42 13.66
C ALA A 656 -10.52 10.41 12.88
N ASN A 657 -10.20 11.70 12.88
CA ASN A 657 -11.04 12.70 12.25
C ASN A 657 -10.68 12.96 10.77
N GLY A 658 -11.13 12.07 9.89
CA GLY A 658 -10.98 12.24 8.44
C GLY A 658 -11.82 13.37 7.81
N ARG A 659 -12.79 13.95 8.54
CA ARG A 659 -13.72 14.97 8.02
C ARG A 659 -13.28 16.41 8.32
N SER A 660 -12.03 16.66 8.72
CA SER A 660 -11.59 18.00 9.16
C SER A 660 -11.69 19.08 8.08
N ASN A 661 -11.43 18.74 6.81
CA ASN A 661 -11.53 19.70 5.71
C ASN A 661 -13.00 20.02 5.40
N TYR A 662 -13.89 19.02 5.45
CA TYR A 662 -15.33 19.22 5.29
C TYR A 662 -15.91 20.08 6.42
N GLU A 663 -15.53 19.83 7.68
CA GLU A 663 -15.89 20.68 8.84
C GLU A 663 -15.43 22.13 8.61
N LEU A 664 -14.17 22.32 8.22
CA LEU A 664 -13.60 23.64 7.94
C LEU A 664 -14.34 24.35 6.79
N ALA A 665 -14.68 23.63 5.73
CA ALA A 665 -15.45 24.12 4.60
C ALA A 665 -16.88 24.53 4.98
N GLY A 666 -17.44 24.03 6.10
CA GLY A 666 -18.71 24.51 6.63
C GLY A 666 -18.56 25.69 7.59
N GLU A 667 -17.57 25.65 8.47
CA GLU A 667 -17.37 26.67 9.50
C GLU A 667 -16.94 28.03 8.93
N VAL A 668 -16.01 28.03 7.98
CA VAL A 668 -15.42 29.25 7.42
C VAL A 668 -16.48 30.08 6.67
N PRO A 669 -17.33 29.50 5.80
CA PRO A 669 -18.45 30.20 5.18
C PRO A 669 -19.52 30.68 6.16
N LEU A 670 -19.72 30.08 7.32
CA LEU A 670 -20.72 30.61 8.27
C LEU A 670 -20.12 31.75 9.10
N ARG A 671 -18.88 31.58 9.55
CA ARG A 671 -18.21 32.57 10.42
C ARG A 671 -17.72 33.80 9.65
N GLY A 672 -17.29 33.63 8.40
CA GLY A 672 -16.59 34.67 7.62
C GLY A 672 -15.19 34.95 8.15
N ARG A 673 -14.60 34.03 8.93
CA ARG A 673 -13.27 34.13 9.53
C ARG A 673 -12.72 32.74 9.83
N LEU A 674 -11.39 32.61 9.87
CA LEU A 674 -10.73 31.40 10.35
C LEU A 674 -10.89 31.31 11.86
N SER A 675 -11.21 30.12 12.35
CA SER A 675 -11.20 29.83 13.78
C SER A 675 -10.29 28.65 14.03
N MET A 676 -9.47 28.77 15.05
CA MET A 676 -8.56 27.71 15.48
C MET A 676 -8.81 27.41 16.94
N SER A 677 -8.88 26.12 17.27
CA SER A 677 -8.80 25.67 18.67
C SER A 677 -7.42 26.03 19.23
N PHE A 678 -7.33 26.21 20.55
CA PHE A 678 -6.02 26.44 21.20
C PHE A 678 -5.16 25.17 21.24
N ILE A 679 -5.75 23.99 21.11
CA ILE A 679 -5.07 22.78 20.67
C ILE A 679 -5.74 22.39 19.34
N PRO A 680 -5.17 22.80 18.19
CA PRO A 680 -5.76 22.51 16.89
C PRO A 680 -5.83 20.99 16.70
N LYS A 681 -6.91 20.46 16.11
CA LYS A 681 -6.97 19.02 15.76
C LYS A 681 -5.81 18.71 14.80
N LEU A 682 -5.29 17.48 14.85
CA LEU A 682 -4.21 17.07 13.97
C LEU A 682 -4.67 17.23 12.52
N PHE A 683 -3.80 17.79 11.69
CA PHE A 683 -4.07 18.13 10.29
C PHE A 683 -5.11 19.23 10.02
N ALA A 684 -5.79 19.77 11.02
CA ALA A 684 -6.67 20.94 10.81
C ALA A 684 -5.85 22.15 10.30
N LEU A 685 -4.61 22.27 10.77
CA LEU A 685 -3.66 23.28 10.29
C LEU A 685 -3.33 23.10 8.80
N GLY A 686 -3.12 21.86 8.35
CA GLY A 686 -2.93 21.53 6.93
C GLY A 686 -4.15 21.84 6.06
N GLY A 687 -5.36 21.57 6.58
CA GLY A 687 -6.61 21.96 5.95
C GLY A 687 -6.73 23.47 5.75
N VAL A 688 -6.39 24.26 6.77
CA VAL A 688 -6.36 25.73 6.67
C VAL A 688 -5.28 26.20 5.70
N ALA A 689 -4.09 25.59 5.70
CA ALA A 689 -3.05 25.89 4.72
C ALA A 689 -3.53 25.62 3.28
N ASN A 690 -4.24 24.50 3.06
CA ASN A 690 -4.85 24.17 1.77
C ASN A 690 -5.91 25.19 1.36
N LEU A 691 -6.77 25.63 2.28
CA LEU A 691 -7.75 26.71 2.03
C LEU A 691 -7.04 28.01 1.59
N LEU A 692 -5.96 28.40 2.27
CA LEU A 692 -5.22 29.62 1.91
C LEU A 692 -4.50 29.52 0.55
N ARG A 693 -4.08 28.31 0.16
CA ARG A 693 -3.39 28.05 -1.10
C ARG A 693 -4.35 27.94 -2.29
N LEU A 694 -5.40 27.15 -2.12
CA LEU A 694 -6.33 26.76 -3.18
C LEU A 694 -7.51 27.73 -3.32
N GLY A 695 -7.82 28.52 -2.29
CA GLY A 695 -8.94 29.46 -2.32
C GLY A 695 -10.26 28.74 -2.50
N GLU A 696 -10.98 29.04 -3.58
CA GLU A 696 -12.30 28.45 -3.86
C GLU A 696 -12.23 26.96 -4.20
N VAL A 697 -11.17 26.53 -4.88
CA VAL A 697 -10.95 25.12 -5.25
C VAL A 697 -10.88 24.21 -4.02
N PHE A 698 -10.53 24.76 -2.85
CA PHE A 698 -10.58 24.04 -1.59
C PHE A 698 -11.99 23.54 -1.26
N PHE A 699 -13.04 24.33 -1.49
CA PHE A 699 -14.41 23.95 -1.14
C PHE A 699 -14.91 22.81 -2.01
N ASP A 700 -14.54 22.78 -3.30
CA ASP A 700 -14.86 21.67 -4.19
C ASP A 700 -14.17 20.37 -3.74
N SER A 701 -12.88 20.46 -3.41
CA SER A 701 -12.11 19.31 -2.90
C SER A 701 -12.66 18.82 -1.55
N ALA A 702 -12.94 19.72 -0.61
CA ALA A 702 -13.45 19.39 0.71
C ALA A 702 -14.87 18.81 0.65
N ASN A 703 -15.71 19.26 -0.28
CA ASN A 703 -17.04 18.69 -0.52
C ASN A 703 -16.95 17.25 -1.05
N ASN A 704 -15.94 16.90 -1.85
CA ASN A 704 -15.72 15.52 -2.31
C ASN A 704 -15.21 14.60 -1.20
N GLU A 705 -14.47 15.13 -0.21
CA GLU A 705 -14.04 14.37 0.98
C GLU A 705 -15.19 14.09 1.98
N GLY A 706 -16.31 14.82 1.86
CA GLY A 706 -17.47 14.73 2.75
C GLY A 706 -18.76 14.32 2.04
N GLU A 707 -19.89 14.78 2.58
CA GLU A 707 -21.23 14.53 2.00
C GLU A 707 -21.52 15.60 0.93
N SER A 708 -21.16 15.31 -0.32
CA SER A 708 -21.51 16.17 -1.44
C SER A 708 -23.03 16.18 -1.64
N LEU A 709 -23.67 17.34 -1.46
CA LEU A 709 -25.11 17.48 -1.62
C LEU A 709 -25.43 17.89 -3.06
N THR A 710 -26.49 17.31 -3.62
CA THR A 710 -27.11 17.71 -4.88
C THR A 710 -28.32 18.59 -4.59
N VAL A 711 -28.39 19.72 -5.27
CA VAL A 711 -29.47 20.71 -5.19
C VAL A 711 -30.33 20.59 -6.44
N TYR A 712 -31.63 20.47 -6.22
CA TYR A 712 -32.67 20.49 -7.23
C TYR A 712 -33.44 21.80 -7.07
N ASP A 713 -33.18 22.76 -7.95
CA ASP A 713 -33.88 24.05 -7.96
C ASP A 713 -35.25 23.86 -8.62
N VAL A 714 -36.28 23.77 -7.77
CA VAL A 714 -37.66 23.49 -8.15
C VAL A 714 -38.22 24.60 -9.05
N GLN A 715 -37.72 25.84 -8.89
CA GLN A 715 -38.24 26.99 -9.61
C GLN A 715 -37.64 27.09 -11.02
N HIS A 716 -36.33 26.88 -11.14
CA HIS A 716 -35.66 26.97 -12.44
C HIS A 716 -35.67 25.68 -13.25
N GLY A 717 -35.85 24.53 -12.58
CA GLY A 717 -35.72 23.20 -13.19
C GLY A 717 -34.28 22.71 -13.30
N ASN A 718 -33.33 23.37 -12.63
CA ASN A 718 -31.91 23.05 -12.71
C ASN A 718 -31.49 22.07 -11.61
N VAL A 719 -30.53 21.20 -11.92
CA VAL A 719 -29.88 20.30 -10.96
C VAL A 719 -28.39 20.60 -10.95
N PHE A 720 -27.83 20.88 -9.76
CA PHE A 720 -26.42 21.22 -9.60
C PHE A 720 -25.88 20.75 -8.25
N ARG A 721 -24.56 20.73 -8.09
CA ARG A 721 -23.93 20.41 -6.79
C ARG A 721 -24.01 21.61 -5.85
N CYS A 722 -24.33 21.35 -4.59
CA CYS A 722 -24.39 22.38 -3.56
C CYS A 722 -23.01 22.99 -3.34
N TYR A 723 -22.90 24.31 -3.54
CA TYR A 723 -21.63 25.03 -3.40
C TYR A 723 -21.08 24.91 -1.97
N ASN A 724 -21.94 25.12 -0.96
CA ASN A 724 -21.55 25.10 0.46
C ASN A 724 -22.18 23.91 1.21
N SER A 725 -21.98 22.68 0.71
CA SER A 725 -22.59 21.43 1.25
C SER A 725 -22.44 21.29 2.78
N ALA A 726 -21.24 21.52 3.29
CA ALA A 726 -20.95 21.46 4.73
C ALA A 726 -21.70 22.54 5.54
N ALA A 727 -21.78 23.77 5.03
CA ALA A 727 -22.50 24.85 5.68
C ALA A 727 -24.02 24.60 5.68
N ALA A 728 -24.56 24.13 4.55
CA ALA A 728 -25.97 23.76 4.42
C ALA A 728 -26.36 22.66 5.41
N SER A 729 -25.53 21.62 5.53
CA SER A 729 -25.70 20.54 6.50
C SER A 729 -25.74 21.05 7.95
N LEU A 730 -24.82 21.95 8.32
CA LEU A 730 -24.79 22.56 9.66
C LEU A 730 -26.03 23.39 9.95
N VAL A 731 -26.50 24.18 8.98
CA VAL A 731 -27.76 24.94 9.08
C VAL A 731 -28.94 23.99 9.26
N GLY A 732 -28.99 22.88 8.51
CA GLY A 732 -30.03 21.87 8.64
C GLY A 732 -30.08 21.22 10.02
N VAL A 733 -28.92 20.82 10.56
CA VAL A 733 -28.82 20.24 11.90
C VAL A 733 -29.28 21.23 12.98
N ILE A 734 -28.90 22.51 12.86
CA ILE A 734 -29.30 23.55 13.82
C ILE A 734 -30.80 23.85 13.73
N ALA A 735 -31.34 23.98 12.53
CA ALA A 735 -32.76 24.23 12.32
C ALA A 735 -33.61 23.09 12.92
N CYS A 736 -33.16 21.83 12.80
CA CYS A 736 -33.83 20.67 13.39
C CYS A 736 -33.61 20.55 14.90
N ARG A 737 -32.44 20.93 15.45
CA ARG A 737 -32.13 20.88 16.89
C ARG A 737 -32.77 21.99 17.72
N GLY A 738 -33.04 23.16 17.11
CA GLY A 738 -33.61 24.33 17.79
C GLY A 738 -34.99 24.08 18.43
N GLN A 739 -35.68 23.01 18.05
CA GLN A 739 -36.95 22.60 18.62
C GLN A 739 -36.78 21.75 19.89
N HIS A 740 -36.52 22.39 21.03
CA HIS A 740 -36.52 21.75 22.35
C HIS A 740 -37.90 21.21 22.80
N ARG A 741 -38.91 21.15 21.93
CA ARG A 741 -40.25 20.60 22.22
C ARG A 741 -40.76 19.80 21.03
N ARG A 742 -40.31 18.54 20.93
CA ARG A 742 -40.70 17.47 19.97
C ARG A 742 -40.60 17.88 18.48
N PRO A 743 -39.90 17.12 17.62
CA PRO A 743 -39.99 17.35 16.18
C PRO A 743 -41.47 17.24 15.78
N ARG A 744 -42.00 18.30 15.19
CA ARG A 744 -43.39 18.37 14.71
C ARG A 744 -43.46 17.61 13.38
N ILE A 745 -43.48 16.29 13.46
CA ILE A 745 -43.55 15.40 12.29
C ILE A 745 -44.98 15.45 11.73
N ILE A 746 -45.11 15.57 10.41
CA ILE A 746 -46.33 15.24 9.66
C ILE A 746 -46.15 13.77 9.27
N SER A 747 -46.81 12.89 10.01
CA SER A 747 -46.74 11.45 9.86
C SER A 747 -47.70 10.95 8.78
N GLU A 748 -47.54 9.70 8.37
CA GLU A 748 -48.51 9.00 7.50
C GLU A 748 -49.94 9.04 8.08
N ALA A 749 -50.07 8.95 9.40
CA ALA A 749 -51.38 9.00 10.07
C ALA A 749 -52.06 10.36 9.86
N ASP A 750 -51.30 11.45 9.95
CA ASP A 750 -51.81 12.81 9.72
C ASP A 750 -52.24 12.99 8.25
N LEU A 751 -51.46 12.46 7.29
CA LEU A 751 -51.83 12.45 5.87
C LEU A 751 -53.13 11.66 5.66
N THR A 752 -53.25 10.49 6.27
CA THR A 752 -54.39 9.59 6.14
C THR A 752 -55.66 10.20 6.73
N GLU A 753 -55.56 10.79 7.92
CA GLU A 753 -56.66 11.49 8.58
C GLU A 753 -57.16 12.68 7.74
N TRP A 754 -56.23 13.46 7.17
CA TRP A 754 -56.60 14.56 6.28
C TRP A 754 -57.29 14.06 5.00
N MET A 755 -56.77 12.99 4.38
CA MET A 755 -57.37 12.38 3.19
C MET A 755 -58.80 11.89 3.45
N HIS A 756 -59.04 11.23 4.59
CA HIS A 756 -60.38 10.78 4.97
C HIS A 756 -61.34 11.96 5.22
N SER A 757 -60.87 12.99 5.90
CA SER A 757 -61.68 14.18 6.23
C SER A 757 -62.06 15.00 4.99
N ASN A 758 -61.25 14.96 3.93
CA ASN A 758 -61.46 15.73 2.70
C ASN A 758 -61.82 14.85 1.49
N ARG A 759 -62.32 13.63 1.72
CA ARG A 759 -62.60 12.65 0.66
C ARG A 759 -63.50 13.21 -0.43
N VAL A 760 -64.64 13.81 -0.06
CA VAL A 760 -65.64 14.33 -1.02
C VAL A 760 -65.03 15.41 -1.91
N ASP A 761 -64.25 16.32 -1.32
CA ASP A 761 -63.61 17.40 -2.04
C ASP A 761 -62.50 16.88 -2.98
N LEU A 762 -61.71 15.90 -2.53
CA LEU A 762 -60.69 15.25 -3.35
C LEU A 762 -61.32 14.51 -4.54
N GLU A 763 -62.42 13.80 -4.31
CA GLU A 763 -63.17 13.11 -5.35
C GLU A 763 -63.75 14.11 -6.37
N GLN A 764 -64.30 15.22 -5.88
CA GLN A 764 -64.82 16.29 -6.73
C GLN A 764 -63.71 16.99 -7.52
N GLN A 765 -62.56 17.31 -6.90
CA GLN A 765 -61.43 17.95 -7.58
C GLN A 765 -60.84 17.06 -8.67
N PHE A 766 -60.70 15.76 -8.41
CA PHE A 766 -60.20 14.81 -9.42
C PHE A 766 -61.19 14.67 -10.59
N ARG A 767 -62.49 14.63 -10.31
CA ARG A 767 -63.55 14.66 -11.34
C ARG A 767 -63.58 15.97 -12.13
N LEU A 768 -63.39 17.11 -11.47
CA LEU A 768 -63.31 18.42 -12.11
C LEU A 768 -62.08 18.53 -13.02
N ALA A 769 -60.99 17.85 -12.67
CA ALA A 769 -59.84 17.65 -13.53
C ALA A 769 -60.12 16.68 -14.72
N ARG A 770 -61.36 16.14 -14.81
CA ARG A 770 -61.94 15.26 -15.86
C ARG A 770 -61.38 13.83 -15.97
N PHE A 771 -60.50 13.39 -15.06
CA PHE A 771 -59.80 12.09 -15.12
C PHE A 771 -60.61 10.83 -14.72
N GLY A 772 -61.91 10.80 -15.01
CA GLY A 772 -62.80 9.67 -14.71
C GLY A 772 -63.33 9.60 -13.28
N ASP A 773 -64.26 8.67 -13.03
CA ASP A 773 -64.85 8.44 -11.70
C ASP A 773 -63.90 7.69 -10.76
N LEU A 774 -63.82 8.12 -9.50
CA LEU A 774 -63.23 7.29 -8.45
C LEU A 774 -64.15 6.07 -8.22
N PRO A 775 -63.66 4.83 -8.37
CA PRO A 775 -64.40 3.67 -7.94
C PRO A 775 -64.53 3.71 -6.41
N GLY A 776 -65.73 4.04 -5.92
CA GLY A 776 -66.01 4.34 -4.51
C GLY A 776 -65.66 3.21 -3.52
N SER A 777 -65.43 1.99 -3.99
CA SER A 777 -65.01 0.82 -3.20
C SER A 777 -63.48 0.61 -3.12
N ARG A 778 -62.66 1.44 -3.79
CA ARG A 778 -61.19 1.29 -3.83
C ARG A 778 -60.42 2.37 -3.08
N PHE A 779 -61.08 3.39 -2.54
CA PHE A 779 -60.39 4.47 -1.81
C PHE A 779 -59.67 3.94 -0.56
N GLU A 780 -60.36 3.14 0.28
CA GLU A 780 -59.72 2.51 1.45
C GLU A 780 -58.61 1.53 1.03
N GLU A 781 -58.85 0.73 -0.01
CA GLU A 781 -57.85 -0.21 -0.56
C GLU A 781 -56.57 0.52 -1.05
N MET A 782 -56.72 1.72 -1.62
CA MET A 782 -55.58 2.53 -2.07
C MET A 782 -54.80 3.17 -0.92
N CYS A 783 -55.48 3.57 0.15
CA CYS A 783 -54.83 4.04 1.38
C CYS A 783 -54.07 2.88 2.08
N GLU A 784 -54.58 1.65 2.04
CA GLU A 784 -53.96 0.49 2.71
C GLU A 784 -52.85 -0.20 1.91
N ASN A 785 -53.01 -0.39 0.59
CA ASN A 785 -52.08 -1.16 -0.24
C ASN A 785 -50.66 -0.54 -0.32
N ARG A 786 -50.53 0.76 -0.05
CA ARG A 786 -49.25 1.49 -0.06
C ARG A 786 -48.35 1.17 1.13
N LYS A 787 -48.88 0.66 2.24
CA LYS A 787 -48.08 0.25 3.42
C LYS A 787 -47.11 -0.89 3.11
N LYS A 788 -47.37 -1.67 2.06
CA LYS A 788 -46.64 -2.91 1.76
C LYS A 788 -45.46 -2.73 0.78
N TYR A 789 -45.41 -1.66 -0.01
CA TYR A 789 -44.45 -1.54 -1.11
C TYR A 789 -43.95 -0.10 -1.31
N GLY A 790 -42.89 0.27 -0.58
CA GLY A 790 -42.19 1.55 -0.75
C GLY A 790 -41.02 1.73 0.21
N ARG A 791 -39.92 2.33 -0.25
CA ARG A 791 -38.86 2.83 0.64
C ARG A 791 -39.31 4.18 1.17
N TRP A 792 -39.58 4.26 2.46
CA TRP A 792 -39.98 5.50 3.13
C TRP A 792 -39.04 6.65 2.83
N GLN A 793 -39.63 7.80 2.54
CA GLN A 793 -38.92 9.04 2.27
C GLN A 793 -39.22 10.05 3.37
N VAL A 794 -38.18 10.72 3.83
CA VAL A 794 -38.26 11.75 4.86
C VAL A 794 -37.92 13.10 4.23
N LEU A 795 -38.83 14.07 4.32
CA LEU A 795 -38.62 15.44 3.90
C LEU A 795 -38.47 16.36 5.11
N ASN A 796 -37.28 16.91 5.31
CA ASN A 796 -37.01 17.96 6.28
C ASN A 796 -37.32 19.32 5.61
N VAL A 797 -38.40 19.97 5.99
CA VAL A 797 -38.76 21.29 5.49
C VAL A 797 -38.13 22.33 6.40
N ILE A 798 -37.20 23.12 5.87
CA ILE A 798 -36.57 24.26 6.54
C ILE A 798 -37.15 25.54 5.95
N HIS A 799 -38.04 26.17 6.70
CA HIS A 799 -38.58 27.47 6.35
C HIS A 799 -37.67 28.59 6.84
N VAL A 800 -37.21 29.45 5.92
CA VAL A 800 -36.31 30.58 6.22
C VAL A 800 -37.10 31.88 6.16
N MET A 801 -37.08 32.64 7.25
CA MET A 801 -37.74 33.93 7.36
C MET A 801 -36.71 35.02 7.61
N ARG A 802 -36.83 36.15 6.89
CA ARG A 802 -36.07 37.35 7.19
C ARG A 802 -36.79 38.09 8.31
N MET A 803 -36.11 38.30 9.43
CA MET A 803 -36.61 39.18 10.48
C MET A 803 -36.64 40.59 9.90
N GLY A 804 -37.82 41.22 9.87
CA GLY A 804 -37.96 42.58 9.38
C GLY A 804 -36.88 43.48 9.99
N SER A 805 -36.21 44.26 9.13
CA SER A 805 -35.17 45.19 9.58
C SER A 805 -35.70 45.95 10.79
N PRO A 806 -35.01 45.98 11.94
CA PRO A 806 -35.43 46.83 13.04
C PRO A 806 -35.47 48.24 12.48
N GLY A 807 -36.68 48.75 12.27
CA GLY A 807 -36.92 50.03 11.64
C GLY A 807 -36.11 51.11 12.34
N ASN A 808 -35.82 52.17 11.60
CA ASN A 808 -35.02 53.33 11.96
C ASN A 808 -35.56 54.18 13.14
N GLY A 809 -36.22 53.56 14.12
CA GLY A 809 -36.71 54.14 15.36
C GLY A 809 -35.79 53.80 16.51
N LYS A 810 -35.19 54.84 17.10
CA LYS A 810 -34.56 54.92 18.43
C LYS A 810 -34.50 53.59 19.21
N ARG A 811 -33.28 53.13 19.53
CA ARG A 811 -32.98 52.10 20.56
C ARG A 811 -33.98 52.21 21.73
N ILE A 812 -35.00 51.36 21.74
CA ILE A 812 -35.87 51.18 22.90
C ILE A 812 -35.07 50.35 23.90
N ARG A 813 -34.41 51.05 24.83
CA ARG A 813 -34.05 50.47 26.12
C ARG A 813 -35.35 50.21 26.88
N GLY A 814 -35.61 48.94 27.15
CA GLY A 814 -36.54 48.51 28.19
C GLY A 814 -37.92 48.12 27.67
N LEU A 815 -38.22 46.83 27.72
CA LEU A 815 -39.33 46.29 28.51
C LEU A 815 -39.21 44.76 28.55
N GLY A 816 -39.21 44.24 29.78
CA GLY A 816 -38.88 42.85 30.09
C GLY A 816 -40.01 41.88 29.80
N GLY A 817 -39.63 40.60 29.68
CA GLY A 817 -40.62 39.55 29.50
C GLY A 817 -40.12 38.12 29.31
N GLU A 818 -38.91 37.72 29.72
CA GLU A 818 -38.57 36.29 29.75
C GLU A 818 -37.86 35.90 31.06
N ARG A 819 -38.67 35.48 32.03
CA ARG A 819 -38.26 34.71 33.19
C ARG A 819 -38.03 33.26 32.75
N GLY A 820 -36.84 32.70 32.98
CA GLY A 820 -36.68 31.24 33.07
C GLY A 820 -35.49 30.57 32.37
N ARG A 821 -34.43 31.27 31.99
CA ARG A 821 -33.14 30.63 31.63
C ARG A 821 -31.98 31.21 32.45
N SER A 822 -31.11 30.32 32.92
CA SER A 822 -30.16 30.54 34.01
C SER A 822 -29.23 31.73 33.78
N ARG A 823 -29.08 32.56 34.83
CA ARG A 823 -28.20 33.74 34.88
C ARG A 823 -26.72 33.46 34.61
N VAL A 824 -26.28 32.21 34.56
CA VAL A 824 -24.89 31.83 34.31
C VAL A 824 -24.54 31.85 32.81
N GLY A 825 -25.51 31.68 31.91
CA GLY A 825 -25.25 31.65 30.46
C GLY A 825 -25.03 33.02 29.81
N TYR A 826 -25.48 34.11 30.44
CA TYR A 826 -25.41 35.45 29.86
C TYR A 826 -24.09 36.19 30.14
N ILE A 827 -23.30 35.78 31.14
CA ILE A 827 -21.99 36.39 31.43
C ILE A 827 -20.90 35.88 30.46
N LEU A 828 -21.15 34.78 29.75
CA LEU A 828 -20.23 34.17 28.78
C LEU A 828 -20.69 34.28 27.31
N HIS A 829 -21.84 34.90 27.03
CA HIS A 829 -22.31 35.08 25.66
C HIS A 829 -21.55 36.22 24.96
N SER A 830 -20.72 35.82 24.00
CA SER A 830 -19.64 36.54 23.34
C SER A 830 -19.99 37.76 22.49
N ASP A 831 -21.22 38.27 22.50
CA ASP A 831 -21.61 39.36 21.58
C ASP A 831 -21.08 40.74 22.04
N LEU A 832 -20.81 40.92 23.34
CA LEU A 832 -20.15 42.11 23.89
C LEU A 832 -18.60 42.10 23.77
N TRP A 833 -18.00 40.94 23.48
CA TRP A 833 -16.54 40.75 23.32
C TRP A 833 -16.15 40.51 21.85
N THR A 834 -16.95 41.00 20.90
CA THR A 834 -16.73 40.83 19.44
C THR A 834 -15.64 41.73 18.85
N GLY A 835 -14.64 42.11 19.65
CA GLY A 835 -13.52 42.95 19.23
C GLY A 835 -12.18 42.21 19.22
N SER A 836 -11.19 42.78 18.52
CA SER A 836 -9.80 42.30 18.52
C SER A 836 -9.25 42.07 19.92
N PHE A 837 -9.73 42.81 20.93
CA PHE A 837 -9.35 42.66 22.33
C PHE A 837 -9.58 41.25 22.89
N ALA A 838 -10.73 40.63 22.62
CA ALA A 838 -11.02 39.28 23.10
C ALA A 838 -10.07 38.24 22.51
N ALA A 839 -9.81 38.35 21.20
CA ALA A 839 -8.86 37.50 20.50
C ALA A 839 -7.44 37.67 21.06
N TYR A 840 -7.01 38.90 21.34
CA TYR A 840 -5.70 39.13 21.97
C TYR A 840 -5.62 38.60 23.41
N ALA A 841 -6.67 38.77 24.21
CA ALA A 841 -6.73 38.24 25.58
C ALA A 841 -6.64 36.69 25.58
N GLU A 842 -7.36 36.02 24.68
CA GLU A 842 -7.26 34.58 24.49
C GLU A 842 -5.85 34.15 24.07
N ILE A 843 -5.22 34.88 23.13
CA ILE A 843 -3.85 34.59 22.70
C ILE A 843 -2.88 34.73 23.88
N ILE A 844 -2.97 35.83 24.64
CA ILE A 844 -2.13 36.06 25.83
C ILE A 844 -2.32 34.92 26.85
N LEU A 845 -3.56 34.51 27.11
CA LEU A 845 -3.85 33.41 28.03
C LEU A 845 -3.27 32.08 27.54
N THR A 846 -3.35 31.79 26.23
CA THR A 846 -2.73 30.58 25.66
C THR A 846 -1.21 30.60 25.74
N MET A 847 -0.59 31.77 25.54
CA MET A 847 0.87 31.93 25.70
C MET A 847 1.29 31.75 27.15
N ALA A 848 0.55 32.34 28.09
CA ALA A 848 0.79 32.16 29.53
C ALA A 848 0.65 30.68 29.94
N LEU A 849 -0.37 29.99 29.44
CA LEU A 849 -0.55 28.55 29.68
C LEU A 849 0.61 27.73 29.11
N ALA A 850 1.08 28.03 27.90
CA ALA A 850 2.24 27.34 27.31
C ALA A 850 3.49 27.52 28.17
N VAL A 851 3.75 28.74 28.66
CA VAL A 851 4.88 29.02 29.58
C VAL A 851 4.73 28.22 30.87
N LEU A 852 3.55 28.18 31.48
CA LEU A 852 3.30 27.38 32.69
C LEU A 852 3.54 25.89 32.45
N LEU A 853 3.13 25.35 31.30
CA LEU A 853 3.36 23.96 30.92
C LEU A 853 4.85 23.65 30.73
N TYR A 854 5.60 24.57 30.11
CA TYR A 854 7.06 24.44 30.00
C TYR A 854 7.74 24.45 31.37
N MET A 855 7.33 25.35 32.27
CA MET A 855 7.83 25.40 33.65
C MET A 855 7.50 24.12 34.44
N ALA A 856 6.37 23.47 34.12
CA ALA A 856 5.97 22.18 34.69
C ALA A 856 6.64 20.96 34.02
N GLY A 857 7.57 21.16 33.07
CA GLY A 857 8.26 20.07 32.36
C GLY A 857 7.41 19.36 31.30
N CYS A 858 6.23 19.86 30.98
CA CYS A 858 5.33 19.31 29.96
C CYS A 858 5.66 19.91 28.58
N LEU A 859 6.84 19.58 28.06
CA LEU A 859 7.41 20.22 26.86
C LEU A 859 6.55 20.03 25.60
N GLY A 860 6.00 18.84 25.39
CA GLY A 860 5.13 18.53 24.27
C GLY A 860 3.79 19.25 24.38
N SER A 861 3.12 19.16 25.52
CA SER A 861 1.84 19.86 25.75
C SER A 861 2.00 21.38 25.62
N GLY A 862 3.05 21.94 26.23
CA GLY A 862 3.38 23.37 26.10
C GLY A 862 3.61 23.78 24.65
N SER A 863 4.31 22.95 23.88
CA SER A 863 4.53 23.19 22.45
C SER A 863 3.25 23.17 21.63
N LEU A 864 2.32 22.24 21.91
CA LEU A 864 1.03 22.20 21.22
C LEU A 864 0.18 23.44 21.51
N VAL A 865 0.14 23.89 22.77
CA VAL A 865 -0.58 25.12 23.16
C VAL A 865 0.07 26.35 22.51
N LEU A 866 1.40 26.43 22.49
CA LEU A 866 2.14 27.51 21.82
C LEU A 866 1.83 27.57 20.31
N ILE A 867 1.92 26.42 19.63
CA ILE A 867 1.59 26.28 18.21
C ILE A 867 0.15 26.73 17.96
N GLY A 868 -0.79 26.33 18.81
CA GLY A 868 -2.18 26.76 18.76
C GLY A 868 -2.36 28.27 18.95
N GLY A 869 -1.66 28.86 19.91
CA GLY A 869 -1.70 30.31 20.19
C GLY A 869 -1.23 31.16 18.99
N ILE A 870 -0.09 30.80 18.40
CA ILE A 870 0.44 31.49 17.20
C ILE A 870 -0.47 31.24 16.00
N SER A 871 -1.00 30.02 15.85
CA SER A 871 -1.96 29.68 14.79
C SER A 871 -3.25 30.48 14.89
N ARG A 872 -3.74 30.77 16.10
CA ARG A 872 -4.90 31.66 16.34
C ARG A 872 -4.59 33.10 15.95
N LEU A 873 -3.39 33.59 16.27
CA LEU A 873 -2.96 34.94 15.84
C LEU A 873 -2.96 35.05 14.31
N CYS A 874 -2.38 34.07 13.61
CA CYS A 874 -2.36 34.02 12.14
C CYS A 874 -3.76 33.94 11.56
N ALA A 875 -4.62 33.08 12.13
CA ALA A 875 -6.03 32.95 11.73
C ALA A 875 -6.80 34.27 11.92
N HIS A 876 -6.59 34.97 13.04
CA HIS A 876 -7.25 36.25 13.33
C HIS A 876 -6.82 37.38 12.37
N LYS A 877 -5.55 37.39 11.95
CA LYS A 877 -5.01 38.37 11.01
C LYS A 877 -5.37 38.07 9.54
N THR A 878 -5.85 36.86 9.26
CA THR A 878 -6.29 36.48 7.92
C THR A 878 -7.71 36.96 7.67
N ILE A 879 -7.86 37.89 6.72
CA ILE A 879 -9.17 38.44 6.34
C ILE A 879 -9.80 37.54 5.29
N ILE A 880 -11.00 37.03 5.58
CA ILE A 880 -11.85 36.34 4.62
C ILE A 880 -12.97 37.31 4.22
N SER A 881 -12.97 37.71 2.94
CA SER A 881 -13.97 38.64 2.42
C SER A 881 -15.22 37.88 1.96
N ARG A 882 -16.38 38.51 2.08
CA ARG A 882 -17.64 38.03 1.49
C ARG A 882 -17.79 38.62 0.09
N PRO A 883 -18.36 37.89 -0.87
CA PRO A 883 -18.60 38.44 -2.20
C PRO A 883 -19.70 39.52 -2.11
N PRO A 884 -19.68 40.53 -2.99
CA PRO A 884 -20.67 41.63 -2.96
C PRO A 884 -22.11 41.16 -3.22
N GLN A 885 -22.29 39.95 -3.78
CA GLN A 885 -23.59 39.34 -4.06
C GLN A 885 -24.12 38.48 -2.90
N TYR A 886 -23.39 38.41 -1.79
CA TYR A 886 -23.76 37.64 -0.62
C TYR A 886 -25.10 38.10 -0.05
N LEU A 887 -26.03 37.15 0.16
CA LEU A 887 -27.43 37.33 0.59
C LEU A 887 -28.30 38.18 -0.36
N TRP A 888 -27.79 38.54 -1.54
CA TRP A 888 -28.53 39.34 -2.49
C TRP A 888 -29.40 38.45 -3.38
N ASN A 889 -30.71 38.72 -3.37
CA ASN A 889 -31.66 38.16 -4.32
C ASN A 889 -31.56 38.90 -5.67
N ARG A 890 -31.34 38.15 -6.76
CA ARG A 890 -31.31 38.68 -8.13
C ARG A 890 -32.59 38.36 -8.91
N GLU A 891 -33.42 37.48 -8.38
CA GLU A 891 -34.60 36.97 -9.05
C GLU A 891 -35.82 37.86 -8.77
N ASN A 892 -36.79 37.83 -9.68
CA ASN A 892 -38.02 38.62 -9.60
C ASN A 892 -39.00 38.13 -8.51
N TYR A 893 -38.66 37.07 -7.79
CA TYR A 893 -39.48 36.48 -6.73
C TYR A 893 -38.68 36.35 -5.43
N ASP A 894 -39.32 36.69 -4.32
CA ASP A 894 -38.68 36.73 -3.00
C ASP A 894 -38.56 35.36 -2.32
N LYS A 895 -39.37 34.39 -2.77
CA LYS A 895 -39.43 33.05 -2.19
C LYS A 895 -38.58 32.08 -3.00
N GLY A 896 -37.56 31.48 -2.38
CA GLY A 896 -36.80 30.35 -2.91
C GLY A 896 -37.44 29.01 -2.52
N CYS A 897 -37.34 28.03 -3.41
CA CYS A 897 -37.77 26.65 -3.19
C CYS A 897 -36.71 25.70 -3.79
N MET A 898 -35.84 25.13 -2.96
CA MET A 898 -34.77 24.24 -3.40
C MET A 898 -34.75 22.96 -2.56
N LEU A 899 -34.77 21.82 -3.24
CA LEU A 899 -34.68 20.50 -2.63
C LEU A 899 -33.23 20.04 -2.63
N VAL A 900 -32.77 19.46 -1.52
CA VAL A 900 -31.38 19.04 -1.33
C VAL A 900 -31.31 17.60 -0.84
N ALA A 901 -30.44 16.79 -1.43
CA ALA A 901 -30.17 15.43 -0.99
C ALA A 901 -28.75 14.99 -1.35
N VAL A 902 -28.24 13.93 -0.71
CA VAL A 902 -26.91 13.37 -1.02
C VAL A 902 -26.86 12.86 -2.47
N HIS A 903 -27.94 12.23 -2.95
CA HIS A 903 -28.08 11.75 -4.32
C HIS A 903 -29.57 11.54 -4.67
N GLU A 904 -29.89 11.31 -5.95
CA GLU A 904 -31.26 11.12 -6.48
C GLU A 904 -32.05 9.93 -5.86
N ASN A 905 -31.34 8.93 -5.34
CA ASN A 905 -31.93 7.76 -4.67
C ASN A 905 -31.96 7.87 -3.12
N ALA A 906 -31.81 9.08 -2.56
CA ALA A 906 -31.72 9.27 -1.11
C ALA A 906 -33.06 8.94 -0.43
N ALA A 907 -33.02 8.56 0.86
CA ALA A 907 -34.22 8.40 1.69
C ALA A 907 -34.54 9.64 2.52
N ALA A 908 -33.56 10.52 2.73
CA ALA A 908 -33.72 11.77 3.47
C ALA A 908 -33.43 12.94 2.53
N TRP A 909 -34.36 13.89 2.53
CA TRP A 909 -34.36 15.08 1.68
C TRP A 909 -34.54 16.30 2.55
N THR A 910 -33.96 17.43 2.16
CA THR A 910 -34.11 18.70 2.87
C THR A 910 -34.62 19.76 1.89
N LEU A 911 -35.82 20.27 2.13
CA LEU A 911 -36.41 21.36 1.36
C LEU A 911 -36.11 22.69 2.05
N TYR A 912 -35.37 23.55 1.37
CA TYR A 912 -35.19 24.94 1.77
C TYR A 912 -36.26 25.79 1.10
N HIS A 913 -37.11 26.43 1.91
CA HIS A 913 -38.25 27.23 1.45
C HIS A 913 -38.29 28.58 2.17
N GLY A 914 -38.44 29.71 1.50
CA GLY A 914 -38.47 31.04 2.14
C GLY A 914 -37.57 32.06 1.46
N ASP A 915 -36.81 32.88 2.20
CA ASP A 915 -35.97 33.94 1.60
C ASP A 915 -34.98 33.42 0.53
N ARG A 916 -35.19 33.81 -0.75
CA ARG A 916 -34.37 33.35 -1.89
C ARG A 916 -32.91 33.77 -1.76
N GLY A 917 -32.63 34.97 -1.24
CA GLY A 917 -31.27 35.51 -1.12
C GLY A 917 -30.39 34.65 -0.20
N LEU A 918 -30.94 34.22 0.93
CA LEU A 918 -30.27 33.29 1.85
C LEU A 918 -30.10 31.90 1.23
N ILE A 919 -31.18 31.35 0.65
CA ILE A 919 -31.17 30.00 0.08
C ILE A 919 -30.15 29.91 -1.06
N ASP A 920 -30.14 30.88 -1.98
CA ASP A 920 -29.15 30.95 -3.06
C ASP A 920 -27.73 31.09 -2.51
N SER A 921 -27.51 31.92 -1.49
CA SER A 921 -26.19 32.13 -0.90
C SER A 921 -25.66 30.87 -0.23
N LEU A 922 -26.55 30.07 0.37
CA LEU A 922 -26.20 28.84 1.03
C LEU A 922 -25.93 27.70 0.02
N LEU A 923 -26.78 27.57 -0.99
CA LEU A 923 -26.81 26.38 -1.86
C LEU A 923 -26.12 26.57 -3.22
N ASN A 924 -26.20 27.75 -3.82
CA ASN A 924 -25.85 27.98 -5.23
C ASN A 924 -24.67 28.96 -5.43
N LYS A 925 -24.52 29.97 -4.55
CA LYS A 925 -23.51 31.02 -4.69
C LYS A 925 -22.31 30.77 -3.76
N PRO A 926 -21.11 31.25 -4.13
CA PRO A 926 -19.99 31.32 -3.19
C PRO A 926 -20.35 32.22 -2.00
N MET A 927 -20.07 31.74 -0.80
CA MET A 927 -20.20 32.55 0.43
C MET A 927 -18.91 33.29 0.78
N ILE A 928 -17.80 32.95 0.14
CA ILE A 928 -16.47 33.52 0.37
C ILE A 928 -15.95 34.01 -0.98
N ASP A 929 -15.40 35.22 -0.98
CA ASP A 929 -14.78 35.82 -2.15
C ASP A 929 -13.36 35.27 -2.34
N HIS A 930 -12.79 35.47 -3.52
CA HIS A 930 -11.40 35.16 -3.80
C HIS A 930 -10.50 35.79 -2.72
N LEU A 931 -9.73 34.95 -2.04
CA LEU A 931 -8.77 35.41 -1.04
C LEU A 931 -7.77 36.32 -1.76
N LYS A 932 -7.68 37.60 -1.36
CA LYS A 932 -6.72 38.53 -1.96
C LYS A 932 -5.28 38.16 -1.58
N PRO A 933 -4.32 38.27 -2.51
CA PRO A 933 -2.91 38.11 -2.18
C PRO A 933 -2.48 39.19 -1.20
N SER A 934 -2.05 38.76 -0.01
CA SER A 934 -1.47 39.61 1.03
C SER A 934 -0.23 38.92 1.58
N TRP A 935 0.77 39.70 1.95
CA TRP A 935 1.96 39.17 2.62
C TRP A 935 1.60 38.36 3.88
N MET A 936 0.61 38.83 4.64
CA MET A 936 0.10 38.10 5.82
C MET A 936 -0.53 36.75 5.46
N ARG A 937 -1.12 36.60 4.27
CA ARG A 937 -1.67 35.32 3.79
C ARG A 937 -0.55 34.34 3.46
N ILE A 938 0.49 34.80 2.75
CA ILE A 938 1.65 33.98 2.40
C ILE A 938 2.35 33.52 3.68
N PHE A 939 2.56 34.44 4.62
CA PHE A 939 3.11 34.12 5.94
C PHE A 939 2.24 33.09 6.67
N SER A 940 0.93 33.32 6.77
CA SER A 940 0.01 32.40 7.46
C SER A 940 -0.01 31.01 6.81
N TYR A 941 0.05 30.93 5.48
CA TYR A 941 0.16 29.66 4.75
C TYR A 941 1.41 28.87 5.18
N TYR A 942 2.59 29.49 5.12
CA TYR A 942 3.83 28.82 5.52
C TYR A 942 3.87 28.49 7.00
N TRP A 943 3.34 29.38 7.86
CA TRP A 943 3.17 29.09 9.28
C TRP A 943 2.31 27.85 9.50
N PHE A 944 1.14 27.75 8.87
CA PHE A 944 0.26 26.59 9.09
C PHE A 944 0.88 25.28 8.59
N ARG A 945 1.66 25.30 7.49
CA ARG A 945 2.44 24.14 7.04
C ARG A 945 3.53 23.73 8.03
N LEU A 946 4.29 24.70 8.53
CA LEU A 946 5.31 24.45 9.54
C LEU A 946 4.66 23.95 10.85
N ALA A 947 3.58 24.57 11.28
CA ALA A 947 2.84 24.26 12.49
C ALA A 947 2.22 22.86 12.44
N GLU A 948 1.77 22.39 11.27
CA GLU A 948 1.34 21.00 11.06
C GLU A 948 2.47 20.00 11.35
N VAL A 949 3.68 20.25 10.82
CA VAL A 949 4.86 19.41 11.07
C VAL A 949 5.27 19.47 12.53
N LEU A 950 5.36 20.67 13.11
CA LEU A 950 5.72 20.85 14.52
C LEU A 950 4.71 20.19 15.46
N GLN A 951 3.42 20.21 15.11
CA GLN A 951 2.37 19.54 15.86
C GLN A 951 2.57 18.02 15.85
N ILE A 952 2.88 17.42 14.70
CA ILE A 952 3.16 15.98 14.58
C ILE A 952 4.37 15.62 15.44
N ILE A 953 5.46 16.42 15.37
CA ILE A 953 6.66 16.21 16.18
C ILE A 953 6.32 16.26 17.68
N ALA A 954 5.56 17.27 18.11
CA ALA A 954 5.16 17.42 19.52
C ALA A 954 4.27 16.26 20.00
N MET A 955 3.25 15.85 19.22
CA MET A 955 2.40 14.70 19.58
C MET A 955 3.18 13.39 19.64
N THR A 956 4.14 13.22 18.74
CA THR A 956 5.03 12.05 18.70
C THR A 956 5.96 12.02 19.90
N PHE A 957 6.51 13.18 20.30
CA PHE A 957 7.31 13.32 21.51
C PHE A 957 6.52 12.91 22.75
N ILE A 958 5.28 13.41 22.89
CA ILE A 958 4.39 13.07 24.01
C ILE A 958 4.09 11.57 24.04
N ALA A 959 3.80 10.98 22.88
CA ALA A 959 3.53 9.55 22.75
C ALA A 959 4.76 8.68 23.08
N GLY A 960 5.97 9.15 22.72
CA GLY A 960 7.23 8.46 22.99
C GLY A 960 7.67 8.54 24.45
N GLN A 961 7.43 9.66 25.12
CA GLN A 961 7.85 9.87 26.52
C GLN A 961 7.01 9.05 27.51
N LYS A 962 5.73 8.77 27.21
CA LYS A 962 4.80 8.01 28.07
C LYS A 962 4.81 8.51 29.53
N GLY A 963 4.88 9.82 29.73
CA GLY A 963 5.03 10.46 31.05
C GLY A 963 3.91 11.44 31.39
N TRP A 964 4.13 12.30 32.39
CA TRP A 964 3.17 13.34 32.84
C TRP A 964 2.66 14.24 31.72
N ASP A 965 3.49 14.51 30.71
CA ASP A 965 3.12 15.30 29.54
C ASP A 965 1.91 14.71 28.80
N SER A 966 1.81 13.39 28.71
CA SER A 966 0.67 12.70 28.08
C SER A 966 -0.63 12.81 28.91
N LEU A 967 -0.54 12.75 30.24
CA LEU A 967 -1.67 12.95 31.14
C LEU A 967 -2.19 14.38 31.08
N VAL A 968 -1.28 15.35 31.05
CA VAL A 968 -1.63 16.77 30.95
C VAL A 968 -2.27 17.07 29.61
N LEU A 969 -1.72 16.56 28.49
CA LEU A 969 -2.36 16.68 27.18
C LEU A 969 -3.77 16.07 27.19
N PHE A 970 -3.92 14.87 27.73
CA PHE A 970 -5.22 14.21 27.81
C PHE A 970 -6.23 15.01 28.64
N ALA A 971 -5.81 15.51 29.81
CA ALA A 971 -6.64 16.37 30.66
C ALA A 971 -7.03 17.67 29.96
N LEU A 972 -6.10 18.30 29.24
CA LEU A 972 -6.39 19.49 28.43
C LEU A 972 -7.42 19.18 27.35
N ILE A 973 -7.28 18.07 26.60
CA ILE A 973 -8.24 17.67 25.57
C ILE A 973 -9.63 17.44 26.17
N LEU A 974 -9.72 16.76 27.32
CA LEU A 974 -11.00 16.56 28.02
C LEU A 974 -11.59 17.89 28.51
N ALA A 975 -10.77 18.79 29.04
CA ALA A 975 -11.22 20.11 29.47
C ALA A 975 -11.75 20.93 28.29
N VAL A 976 -11.09 20.89 27.13
CA VAL A 976 -11.58 21.53 25.88
C VAL A 976 -12.86 20.91 25.39
N GLY A 977 -12.91 19.59 25.31
CA GLY A 977 -14.10 18.86 24.86
C GLY A 977 -15.29 19.13 25.77
N GLY A 978 -15.07 19.11 27.09
CA GLY A 978 -16.08 19.45 28.10
C GLY A 978 -16.55 20.90 27.99
N PHE A 979 -15.62 21.85 27.94
CA PHE A 979 -15.93 23.28 27.84
C PHE A 979 -16.66 23.62 26.54
N SER A 980 -16.20 23.09 25.40
CA SER A 980 -16.86 23.30 24.10
C SER A 980 -18.29 22.74 24.07
N LYS A 981 -18.54 21.61 24.73
CA LYS A 981 -19.89 21.04 24.88
C LYS A 981 -20.78 21.87 25.81
N LEU A 982 -20.24 22.36 26.93
CA LEU A 982 -20.97 23.21 27.88
C LEU A 982 -21.30 24.59 27.30
N CYS A 983 -20.38 25.18 26.53
CA CYS A 983 -20.55 26.50 25.91
C CYS A 983 -21.22 26.48 24.54
N GLY A 984 -21.68 25.32 24.05
CA GLY A 984 -22.40 25.22 22.78
C GLY A 984 -21.56 25.62 21.57
N TYR A 985 -20.29 25.18 21.51
CA TYR A 985 -19.35 25.57 20.44
C TYR A 985 -19.91 25.36 19.03
N ASN A 986 -20.77 24.37 18.79
CA ASN A 986 -21.35 24.11 17.46
C ASN A 986 -22.45 25.10 17.00
N MET A 987 -22.67 26.22 17.68
CA MET A 987 -23.70 27.21 17.36
C MET A 987 -23.36 28.14 16.18
N HIS A 988 -22.36 27.83 15.35
CA HIS A 988 -21.93 28.73 14.26
C HIS A 988 -23.04 29.05 13.26
N ALA A 989 -23.85 28.05 12.88
CA ALA A 989 -24.99 28.28 11.99
C ALA A 989 -26.08 29.14 12.67
N ALA A 990 -26.37 28.92 13.95
CA ALA A 990 -27.37 29.70 14.69
C ALA A 990 -26.92 31.16 14.85
N ASN A 991 -25.65 31.38 15.19
CA ASN A 991 -25.07 32.71 15.32
C ASN A 991 -25.01 33.42 13.98
N TRP A 992 -24.71 32.69 12.90
CA TRP A 992 -24.75 33.22 11.54
C TRP A 992 -26.16 33.68 11.16
N LEU A 993 -27.18 32.80 11.28
CA LEU A 993 -28.58 33.14 11.00
C LEU A 993 -29.02 34.39 11.78
N ARG A 994 -28.74 34.43 13.09
CA ARG A 994 -29.09 35.58 13.94
C ARG A 994 -28.35 36.86 13.53
N ARG A 995 -27.05 36.78 13.23
CA ARG A 995 -26.24 37.94 12.82
C ARG A 995 -26.75 38.54 11.52
N GLU A 996 -27.14 37.70 10.57
CA GLU A 996 -27.64 38.12 9.27
C GLU A 996 -29.15 38.47 9.30
N GLY A 997 -29.82 38.35 10.45
CA GLY A 997 -31.23 38.72 10.62
C GLY A 997 -32.23 37.70 10.10
N PHE A 998 -31.89 36.41 10.14
CA PHE A 998 -32.77 35.33 9.71
C PHE A 998 -33.17 34.40 10.86
N GLU A 999 -34.39 33.88 10.75
CA GLU A 999 -34.90 32.81 11.59
C GLU A 999 -35.25 31.60 10.73
N THR A 1000 -34.98 30.40 11.26
CA THR A 1000 -35.29 29.15 10.57
C THR A 1000 -36.22 28.30 11.41
N VAL A 1001 -37.30 27.82 10.80
CA VAL A 1001 -38.21 26.86 11.42
C VAL A 1001 -38.17 25.58 10.61
N ALA A 1002 -37.80 24.46 11.26
CA ALA A 1002 -37.78 23.16 10.62
C ALA A 1002 -38.96 22.29 11.07
N PHE A 1003 -39.46 21.44 10.17
CA PHE A 1003 -40.34 20.33 10.52
C PHE A 1003 -40.13 19.19 9.53
N GLN A 1004 -40.63 18.01 9.86
CA GLN A 1004 -40.43 16.80 9.06
C GLN A 1004 -41.76 16.34 8.48
N CYS A 1005 -41.77 15.84 7.25
CA CYS A 1005 -42.91 15.20 6.60
C CYS A 1005 -42.47 13.84 6.06
N GLU A 1006 -43.25 12.80 6.33
CA GLU A 1006 -42.98 11.44 5.86
C GLU A 1006 -43.80 11.14 4.61
N PHE A 1007 -43.17 10.48 3.65
CA PHE A 1007 -43.80 10.08 2.39
C PHE A 1007 -43.60 8.59 2.13
N PRO A 1008 -44.60 7.90 1.57
CA PRO A 1008 -44.49 6.48 1.23
C PRO A 1008 -43.56 6.23 0.03
N GLY A 1009 -43.31 7.24 -0.79
CA GLY A 1009 -42.46 7.14 -1.98
C GLY A 1009 -41.90 8.48 -2.47
N ARG A 1010 -41.02 8.39 -3.48
CA ARG A 1010 -40.35 9.54 -4.10
C ARG A 1010 -41.28 10.35 -4.99
N THR A 1011 -42.30 9.72 -5.56
CA THR A 1011 -43.23 10.36 -6.50
C THR A 1011 -44.04 11.43 -5.78
N GLU A 1012 -44.60 11.05 -4.64
CA GLU A 1012 -45.41 11.86 -3.76
C GLU A 1012 -44.58 13.01 -3.20
N LEU A 1013 -43.36 12.71 -2.72
CA LEU A 1013 -42.44 13.72 -2.22
C LEU A 1013 -42.10 14.75 -3.29
N ALA A 1014 -41.65 14.32 -4.48
CA ALA A 1014 -41.21 15.26 -5.50
C ALA A 1014 -42.38 16.06 -6.11
N ALA A 1015 -43.55 15.42 -6.32
CA ALA A 1015 -44.74 16.12 -6.78
C ALA A 1015 -45.28 17.11 -5.74
N THR A 1016 -45.23 16.78 -4.45
CA THR A 1016 -45.56 17.71 -3.36
C THR A 1016 -44.61 18.91 -3.35
N VAL A 1017 -43.30 18.67 -3.48
CA VAL A 1017 -42.30 19.74 -3.58
C VAL A 1017 -42.57 20.63 -4.80
N GLN A 1018 -42.93 20.05 -5.95
CA GLN A 1018 -43.32 20.82 -7.14
C GLN A 1018 -44.54 21.71 -6.88
N MET A 1019 -45.56 21.23 -6.14
CA MET A 1019 -46.75 22.02 -5.77
C MET A 1019 -46.47 23.15 -4.78
N LEU A 1020 -45.36 23.07 -4.04
CA LEU A 1020 -44.88 24.15 -3.16
C LEU A 1020 -44.07 25.21 -3.93
N GLY A 1021 -43.53 24.85 -5.11
CA GLY A 1021 -42.86 25.77 -6.01
C GLY A 1021 -43.83 26.80 -6.62
N THR A 1022 -43.28 27.94 -7.04
CA THR A 1022 -44.04 29.00 -7.73
C THR A 1022 -44.11 28.79 -9.24
N GLU A 1023 -43.15 28.05 -9.80
CA GLU A 1023 -43.00 27.82 -11.23
C GLU A 1023 -43.43 26.39 -11.61
N LYS A 1024 -43.83 26.21 -12.87
CA LYS A 1024 -44.36 24.94 -13.41
C LYS A 1024 -43.31 24.09 -14.14
N ARG A 1025 -42.04 24.25 -13.81
CA ARG A 1025 -40.93 23.53 -14.49
C ARG A 1025 -40.65 22.20 -13.80
N THR A 1026 -40.77 21.10 -14.53
CA THR A 1026 -40.68 19.73 -13.97
C THR A 1026 -39.35 19.02 -14.24
N GLY A 1027 -38.44 19.62 -15.02
CA GLY A 1027 -37.19 18.98 -15.47
C GLY A 1027 -36.24 18.57 -14.34
N TRP A 1028 -36.28 19.23 -13.18
CA TRP A 1028 -35.46 18.84 -12.02
C TRP A 1028 -35.83 17.46 -11.45
N MET A 1029 -37.05 16.98 -11.74
CA MET A 1029 -37.55 15.70 -11.24
C MET A 1029 -37.02 14.50 -12.04
N ASP A 1030 -36.48 14.71 -13.25
CA ASP A 1030 -36.18 13.63 -14.21
C ASP A 1030 -35.11 12.66 -13.71
N GLY A 1031 -34.13 13.13 -12.92
CA GLY A 1031 -33.14 12.27 -12.25
C GLY A 1031 -33.70 11.50 -11.05
N ILE A 1032 -34.77 11.98 -10.42
CA ILE A 1032 -35.36 11.37 -9.23
C ILE A 1032 -36.44 10.35 -9.63
N ILE A 1033 -37.25 10.69 -10.63
CA ILE A 1033 -38.37 9.90 -11.12
C ILE A 1033 -38.31 9.88 -12.65
N ALA A 1034 -38.19 8.69 -13.24
CA ALA A 1034 -38.14 8.54 -14.69
C ALA A 1034 -39.35 9.21 -15.37
N PRO A 1035 -39.15 9.93 -16.49
CA PRO A 1035 -40.22 10.56 -17.27
C PRO A 1035 -41.04 9.50 -18.02
N VAL A 1036 -42.01 8.92 -17.33
CA VAL A 1036 -42.93 7.89 -17.86
C VAL A 1036 -44.34 8.46 -18.06
N PRO A 1037 -45.16 7.91 -18.98
CA PRO A 1037 -46.50 8.45 -19.28
C PRO A 1037 -47.39 8.66 -18.04
N ARG A 1038 -47.40 7.72 -17.09
CA ARG A 1038 -48.15 7.85 -15.83
C ARG A 1038 -47.71 9.03 -14.96
N ARG A 1039 -46.41 9.38 -14.95
CA ARG A 1039 -45.87 10.55 -14.23
C ARG A 1039 -46.38 11.83 -14.90
N GLU A 1040 -46.31 11.91 -16.23
CA GLU A 1040 -46.75 13.09 -16.97
C GLU A 1040 -48.25 13.36 -16.78
N VAL A 1041 -49.06 12.29 -16.81
CA VAL A 1041 -50.49 12.37 -16.51
C VAL A 1041 -50.75 12.85 -15.08
N LEU A 1042 -50.02 12.35 -14.09
CA LEU A 1042 -50.10 12.84 -12.70
C LEU A 1042 -49.77 14.33 -12.62
N LEU A 1043 -48.67 14.79 -13.21
CA LEU A 1043 -48.26 16.20 -13.16
C LEU A 1043 -49.28 17.13 -13.84
N ARG A 1044 -49.87 16.70 -14.95
CA ARG A 1044 -50.98 17.43 -15.61
C ARG A 1044 -52.23 17.47 -14.74
N SER A 1045 -52.57 16.37 -14.07
CA SER A 1045 -53.73 16.32 -13.17
C SER A 1045 -53.60 17.26 -11.97
N LEU A 1046 -52.38 17.51 -11.50
CA LEU A 1046 -52.07 18.49 -10.46
C LEU A 1046 -52.00 19.94 -10.98
N GLY A 1047 -52.23 20.17 -12.28
CA GLY A 1047 -52.14 21.49 -12.91
C GLY A 1047 -50.71 22.03 -13.04
N LEU A 1048 -49.70 21.17 -12.87
CA LEU A 1048 -48.28 21.53 -12.84
C LEU A 1048 -47.66 21.62 -14.24
N VAL A 1049 -48.36 21.15 -15.27
CA VAL A 1049 -47.95 21.29 -16.69
C VAL A 1049 -49.11 21.92 -17.44
N ASN A 1050 -48.84 22.98 -18.21
CA ASN A 1050 -49.87 23.63 -19.03
C ASN A 1050 -50.22 22.70 -20.21
N CYS A 1051 -51.39 22.08 -20.15
CA CYS A 1051 -51.90 21.18 -21.17
C CYS A 1051 -53.40 21.45 -21.35
N PRO A 1052 -53.92 21.52 -22.59
CA PRO A 1052 -55.37 21.49 -22.82
C PRO A 1052 -55.96 20.26 -22.13
N VAL A 1053 -57.13 20.45 -21.52
CA VAL A 1053 -57.78 19.43 -20.67
C VAL A 1053 -58.13 18.19 -21.50
N GLU A 1054 -58.52 18.39 -22.76
CA GLU A 1054 -58.88 17.34 -23.71
C GLU A 1054 -57.68 16.41 -23.99
N VAL A 1055 -56.51 17.02 -24.17
CA VAL A 1055 -55.27 16.29 -24.44
C VAL A 1055 -54.84 15.51 -23.19
N ALA A 1056 -54.92 16.13 -22.02
CA ALA A 1056 -54.57 15.44 -20.77
C ALA A 1056 -55.46 14.22 -20.51
N GLN A 1057 -56.75 14.32 -20.84
CA GLN A 1057 -57.70 13.22 -20.72
C GLN A 1057 -57.38 12.06 -21.67
N GLU A 1058 -57.04 12.35 -22.93
CA GLU A 1058 -56.65 11.34 -23.91
C GLU A 1058 -55.44 10.52 -23.42
N PHE A 1059 -54.43 11.20 -22.85
CA PHE A 1059 -53.27 10.53 -22.27
C PHE A 1059 -53.62 9.68 -21.04
N TYR A 1060 -54.57 10.10 -20.23
CA TYR A 1060 -55.06 9.30 -19.10
C TYR A 1060 -55.80 8.06 -19.59
N ASP A 1061 -56.65 8.19 -20.61
CA ASP A 1061 -57.45 7.09 -21.13
C ASP A 1061 -56.59 5.98 -21.75
N GLN A 1062 -55.45 6.34 -22.34
CA GLN A 1062 -54.43 5.44 -22.85
C GLN A 1062 -53.66 4.65 -21.76
N LEU A 1063 -53.75 5.02 -20.48
CA LEU A 1063 -53.10 4.29 -19.39
C LEU A 1063 -53.80 2.96 -19.08
N GLY A 1064 -53.02 1.94 -18.74
CA GLY A 1064 -53.55 0.68 -18.21
C GLY A 1064 -54.24 0.87 -16.86
N ALA A 1065 -55.12 -0.06 -16.48
CA ALA A 1065 -55.90 0.00 -15.24
C ALA A 1065 -55.03 0.16 -13.97
N SER A 1066 -53.86 -0.49 -13.94
CA SER A 1066 -52.90 -0.37 -12.83
C SER A 1066 -52.28 1.03 -12.73
N ASP A 1067 -51.95 1.65 -13.86
CA ASP A 1067 -51.34 2.98 -13.89
C ASP A 1067 -52.36 4.07 -13.56
N LYS A 1068 -53.64 3.90 -13.95
CA LYS A 1068 -54.75 4.79 -13.52
C LYS A 1068 -54.90 4.81 -12.00
N VAL A 1069 -54.90 3.63 -11.35
CA VAL A 1069 -54.95 3.52 -9.88
C VAL A 1069 -53.72 4.16 -9.23
N TRP A 1070 -52.53 3.96 -9.83
CA TRP A 1070 -51.30 4.58 -9.37
C TRP A 1070 -51.37 6.11 -9.44
N VAL A 1071 -51.80 6.70 -10.55
CA VAL A 1071 -51.95 8.16 -10.71
C VAL A 1071 -52.90 8.71 -9.65
N MET A 1072 -54.05 8.08 -9.49
CA MET A 1072 -55.07 8.51 -8.53
C MET A 1072 -54.57 8.45 -7.08
N SER A 1073 -53.86 7.38 -6.70
CA SER A 1073 -53.28 7.25 -5.36
C SER A 1073 -52.25 8.34 -5.07
N ASN A 1074 -51.37 8.63 -6.03
CA ASN A 1074 -50.37 9.70 -5.87
C ASN A 1074 -51.03 11.09 -5.83
N TYR A 1075 -52.05 11.34 -6.65
CA TYR A 1075 -52.76 12.62 -6.68
C TYR A 1075 -53.30 13.00 -5.30
N ILE A 1076 -54.04 12.07 -4.66
CA ILE A 1076 -54.66 12.29 -3.36
C ILE A 1076 -53.62 12.56 -2.26
N GLN A 1077 -52.53 11.76 -2.24
CA GLN A 1077 -51.46 11.92 -1.26
C GLN A 1077 -50.69 13.24 -1.43
N VAL A 1078 -50.46 13.64 -2.67
CA VAL A 1078 -49.77 14.90 -2.98
C VAL A 1078 -50.61 16.11 -2.57
N GLN A 1079 -51.93 16.08 -2.80
CA GLN A 1079 -52.85 17.13 -2.34
C GLN A 1079 -52.85 17.24 -0.81
N ALA A 1080 -52.94 16.10 -0.11
CA ALA A 1080 -52.94 16.05 1.34
C ALA A 1080 -51.63 16.60 1.94
N ALA A 1081 -50.49 16.12 1.45
CA ALA A 1081 -49.19 16.57 1.92
C ALA A 1081 -48.96 18.06 1.63
N THR A 1082 -49.35 18.53 0.44
CA THR A 1082 -49.23 19.95 0.07
C THR A 1082 -50.08 20.84 1.00
N ALA A 1083 -51.33 20.45 1.25
CA ALA A 1083 -52.22 21.20 2.15
C ALA A 1083 -51.63 21.28 3.56
N LEU A 1084 -51.24 20.14 4.14
CA LEU A 1084 -50.69 20.09 5.50
C LEU A 1084 -49.36 20.86 5.63
N ILE A 1085 -48.48 20.81 4.63
CA ILE A 1085 -47.24 21.58 4.61
C ILE A 1085 -47.55 23.08 4.51
N LYS A 1086 -48.45 23.51 3.62
CA LYS A 1086 -48.85 24.93 3.48
C LYS A 1086 -49.48 25.47 4.76
N THR A 1087 -50.46 24.76 5.32
CA THR A 1087 -51.09 25.13 6.59
C THR A 1087 -50.06 25.22 7.72
N ARG A 1088 -49.06 24.33 7.74
CA ARG A 1088 -47.97 24.39 8.72
C ARG A 1088 -47.12 25.64 8.55
N ILE A 1089 -46.76 25.99 7.31
CA ILE A 1089 -45.99 27.21 7.01
C ILE A 1089 -46.80 28.46 7.36
N GLU A 1090 -48.09 28.51 7.03
CA GLU A 1090 -48.98 29.64 7.35
C GLU A 1090 -49.12 29.86 8.85
N ARG A 1091 -49.32 28.79 9.64
CA ARG A 1091 -49.35 28.86 11.11
C ARG A 1091 -48.02 29.31 11.73
N ILE A 1092 -46.91 29.19 11.02
CA ILE A 1092 -45.61 29.71 11.46
C ILE A 1092 -45.52 31.23 11.19
N LEU A 1093 -46.18 31.71 10.13
CA LEU A 1093 -46.19 33.12 9.73
C LEU A 1093 -47.21 33.95 10.50
N GLU A 1094 -48.24 33.34 11.08
CA GLU A 1094 -49.16 34.04 11.98
C GLU A 1094 -48.38 34.59 13.18
N PRO A 1095 -48.34 35.93 13.38
CA PRO A 1095 -47.75 36.48 14.59
C PRO A 1095 -48.53 35.89 15.75
N SER A 1096 -47.82 35.34 16.74
CA SER A 1096 -48.43 34.80 17.96
C SER A 1096 -49.23 35.91 18.65
N SER A 1097 -50.50 36.04 18.27
CA SER A 1097 -51.50 36.77 19.01
C SER A 1097 -51.55 36.11 20.39
N PRO A 1098 -51.60 36.87 21.50
CA PRO A 1098 -51.71 36.31 22.82
C PRO A 1098 -53.11 35.69 22.99
N MET A 1099 -53.35 34.52 22.41
CA MET A 1099 -54.58 33.77 22.63
C MET A 1099 -54.54 33.15 24.02
N HIS A 1100 -55.25 33.83 24.91
CA HIS A 1100 -56.06 33.29 26.01
C HIS A 1100 -55.53 32.03 26.71
N LYS A 1101 -54.94 32.26 27.88
CA LYS A 1101 -55.06 31.33 29.01
C LYS A 1101 -56.57 31.16 29.31
N ALA A 1102 -57.09 30.00 28.97
CA ALA A 1102 -58.18 29.35 29.69
C ALA A 1102 -57.61 28.04 30.24
#